data_AF-A0A2P6CCM1-F1
#
_entry.id   AF-A0A2P6CCM1-F1
#
_cell.length_a   1.000
_cell.length_b   1.000
_cell.length_c   1.000
_cell.angle_alpha   90.00
_cell.angle_beta   90.00
_cell.angle_gamma   90.00
#
_symmetry.space_group_name_H-M   'P 1'
#
loop_
_entity.id
_entity.type
_entity.pdbx_description
1 polymer ?
#
loop_
_entity_poly.entity_id
_entity_poly.type
_entity_poly.pdbx_seq_one_letter_code
_entity_poly.pdbx_strand_id
1 'polypeptide(L)'
;MNDLRCEYRINPLGIDNTAPRLSWKLVDQYQKRGQKQTAFQILVASSLDNLNNNIGDLWDSGKTETNASVNNVYAGKKLASNQACFWKVKVWDAANKESNWSDSGKFSMGLLKSEDWKGDWIYKADQKKTDHNWYRKTFTLSENATSAFVHVGSFGYHELYVNGEKITENVMNPVASYMKKRIPYLTYDIADKLKKGNNVIAVWHAAGWARWTRIREYRMVPFVFKAQAEIVAGGENITLKTDETWKTKKSNSEYYGDWDILRFGGETIDDSKREDDWNTAQYNDSNWMNASVYDYEVLNAKIPEGNNISFALNSNKNREVRALYSPIKAELSAQMVEPQVKFKTIKAIGVAKNDDGTYRIDLGENYTGFFEMDLYNGKEGDSILFEISDQTERIMNWSQKSKYIFGKSGKGKFSNRFNVAGGRWVTVYGLKYEPKIADARGYVVTNNRKQISKFESSSAQLNQIYQVNLNTYLANTMDGILVDCPHRERRGWGEVTVAAMYGDALPNFESGAYMDQYLQYTRDAQFPDGQTRAVLNEEDRPFLMWKANNPLTVWETYRMLGDKKVLEDNYVSMQKWMTWLYEHSNYKTGGALIIGEQGKREMPGLGDWCTPRGNFWTSSNSPDAAHFNNCLYAFMLENAMHISEALNKTEDALAYKNRLKVQQEATHKLSYNPETGKYLKGYQVDQAFALLSGVTPASEKEKAEAQLVNNVLYDFPYYDTGSSGQALYTRYFTESGERMDLIYELLRDKHHPSYGYFIEQGKTVWPERWSAVGNSQIHTCYTGIGGYFIKGFGGIRPNPESLGMQNMIIKPAPVGDLTYANTTYESMYGNVVVNWTKKANTATFHIEVPVNTTAKVFLPAISKEVIKESGVLAENTENITYVGTEKNKAVGNYVIYNVTSGVYNFKVDELPVTQFPEPLQNTENLAKLGRMNASSMFIQTEKLPVFEAFRVNDEDEETRWLATETKNQYLELEWVKPQTFNKIIIDEYENNITSYKLQYWENGKWKDLVSDTTCGANKTHKFDAITATKCRIYIIDAKKAPSISEIKIYQSN
;
A
#
# COMPACT_ATOMS: atom_id res chain seq x y z
N MET A 1 11.64 18.36 -23.51
CA MET A 1 11.75 17.15 -22.66
C MET A 1 11.82 17.61 -21.22
N ASN A 2 11.25 16.85 -20.30
CA ASN A 2 11.35 17.08 -18.86
C ASN A 2 11.54 15.74 -18.13
N ASP A 3 11.76 15.81 -16.81
CA ASP A 3 11.77 14.65 -15.91
C ASP A 3 12.77 13.55 -16.34
N LEU A 4 14.04 13.93 -16.54
CA LEU A 4 15.13 12.99 -16.82
C LEU A 4 15.36 12.08 -15.61
N ARG A 5 15.26 10.77 -15.83
CA ARG A 5 15.39 9.76 -14.78
C ARG A 5 16.45 8.73 -15.12
N CYS A 6 17.19 8.34 -14.11
CA CYS A 6 18.07 7.18 -14.10
C CYS A 6 17.54 6.20 -13.05
N GLU A 7 17.28 4.95 -13.43
CA GLU A 7 16.72 3.93 -12.50
C GLU A 7 15.47 4.45 -11.76
N TYR A 8 14.51 5.02 -12.51
CA TYR A 8 13.26 5.66 -12.04
C TYR A 8 13.41 6.94 -11.20
N ARG A 9 14.64 7.34 -10.86
CA ARG A 9 14.92 8.47 -9.96
C ARG A 9 15.50 9.67 -10.69
N ILE A 10 15.19 10.85 -10.18
CA ILE A 10 15.81 12.10 -10.64
C ILE A 10 17.15 12.24 -9.93
N ASN A 11 18.22 12.37 -10.72
CA ASN A 11 19.58 12.60 -10.24
C ASN A 11 20.06 11.67 -9.09
N PRO A 12 19.91 10.34 -9.22
CA PRO A 12 20.25 9.42 -8.14
C PRO A 12 21.76 9.43 -7.83
N LEU A 13 22.09 9.32 -6.56
CA LEU A 13 23.46 9.22 -6.08
C LEU A 13 23.79 7.78 -5.69
N GLY A 14 24.95 7.32 -6.13
CA GLY A 14 25.55 6.07 -5.68
C GLY A 14 24.84 4.81 -6.15
N ILE A 15 24.32 4.78 -7.37
CA ILE A 15 23.72 3.56 -7.93
C ILE A 15 24.78 2.48 -8.16
N ASP A 16 24.38 1.21 -8.13
CA ASP A 16 25.28 0.06 -8.38
C ASP A 16 24.97 -0.70 -9.67
N ASN A 17 23.87 -0.37 -10.36
CA ASN A 17 23.62 -0.87 -11.72
C ASN A 17 24.59 -0.23 -12.72
N THR A 18 25.56 -1.00 -13.21
CA THR A 18 26.57 -0.54 -14.18
C THR A 18 26.06 -0.40 -15.62
N ALA A 19 24.83 -0.86 -15.89
CA ALA A 19 24.10 -0.59 -17.12
C ALA A 19 22.78 0.11 -16.78
N PRO A 20 22.83 1.36 -16.27
CA PRO A 20 21.65 2.04 -15.78
C PRO A 20 20.64 2.34 -16.88
N ARG A 21 19.37 2.35 -16.51
CA ARG A 21 18.23 2.66 -17.38
C ARG A 21 17.91 4.14 -17.34
N LEU A 22 17.83 4.78 -18.51
CA LEU A 22 17.54 6.20 -18.69
C LEU A 22 16.14 6.40 -19.28
N SER A 23 15.37 7.31 -18.69
CA SER A 23 14.01 7.65 -19.12
C SER A 23 13.81 9.16 -19.21
N TRP A 24 12.91 9.60 -20.10
CA TRP A 24 12.54 10.99 -20.26
C TRP A 24 11.07 11.13 -20.65
N LYS A 25 10.43 12.22 -20.22
CA LYS A 25 9.08 12.57 -20.64
C LYS A 25 9.11 13.61 -21.77
N LEU A 26 8.16 13.45 -22.69
CA LEU A 26 7.99 14.32 -23.85
C LEU A 26 6.81 15.26 -23.61
N VAL A 27 7.01 16.53 -23.96
CA VAL A 27 6.01 17.59 -23.82
C VAL A 27 5.95 18.33 -25.14
N ASP A 28 4.76 18.44 -25.71
CA ASP A 28 4.48 19.32 -26.83
C ASP A 28 3.76 20.57 -26.32
N GLN A 29 4.39 21.74 -26.49
CA GLN A 29 3.87 23.01 -25.97
C GLN A 29 2.57 23.43 -26.65
N TYR A 30 2.30 22.94 -27.86
CA TYR A 30 1.12 23.27 -28.65
C TYR A 30 0.01 22.21 -28.54
N GLN A 31 0.22 21.16 -27.72
CA GLN A 31 -0.70 20.03 -27.55
C GLN A 31 -1.19 19.42 -28.89
N LYS A 32 -0.32 19.41 -29.91
CA LYS A 32 -0.64 18.86 -31.22
C LYS A 32 -0.91 17.36 -31.11
N ARG A 33 -2.03 16.92 -31.68
CA ARG A 33 -2.37 15.49 -31.74
C ARG A 33 -1.35 14.69 -32.55
N GLY A 34 -1.15 13.44 -32.18
CA GLY A 34 -0.28 12.50 -32.91
C GLY A 34 1.21 12.75 -32.77
N GLN A 35 1.65 13.63 -31.86
CA GLN A 35 3.07 13.79 -31.57
C GLN A 35 3.66 12.53 -30.96
N LYS A 36 4.81 12.13 -31.50
CA LYS A 36 5.57 10.94 -31.11
C LYS A 36 7.05 11.15 -31.35
N GLN A 37 7.86 10.32 -30.71
CA GLN A 37 9.29 10.22 -30.99
C GLN A 37 9.51 9.21 -32.12
N THR A 38 10.40 9.54 -33.05
CA THR A 38 10.89 8.63 -34.10
C THR A 38 12.31 8.15 -33.84
N ALA A 39 13.14 8.99 -33.20
CA ALA A 39 14.49 8.66 -32.79
C ALA A 39 14.91 9.45 -31.55
N PHE A 40 16.00 9.01 -30.90
CA PHE A 40 16.70 9.78 -29.87
C PHE A 40 18.22 9.76 -30.06
N GLN A 41 18.93 10.67 -29.40
CA GLN A 41 20.37 10.58 -29.16
C GLN A 41 20.65 10.95 -27.70
N ILE A 42 21.41 10.11 -27.00
CA ILE A 42 21.86 10.31 -25.62
C ILE A 42 23.36 10.58 -25.64
N LEU A 43 23.78 11.59 -24.88
CA LEU A 43 25.18 11.80 -24.50
C LEU A 43 25.33 11.55 -23.01
N VAL A 44 26.36 10.80 -22.62
CA VAL A 44 26.81 10.63 -21.24
C VAL A 44 28.29 11.00 -21.16
N ALA A 45 28.63 11.86 -20.22
CA ALA A 45 29.95 12.42 -20.05
C ALA A 45 30.43 12.26 -18.60
N SER A 46 31.75 12.20 -18.42
CA SER A 46 32.41 12.13 -17.09
C SER A 46 32.48 13.47 -16.37
N SER A 47 32.23 14.57 -17.08
CA SER A 47 32.18 15.93 -16.52
C SER A 47 31.07 16.76 -17.16
N LEU A 48 30.59 17.76 -16.44
CA LEU A 48 29.60 18.70 -16.96
C LEU A 48 30.16 19.52 -18.12
N ASP A 49 31.45 19.87 -18.09
CA ASP A 49 32.12 20.62 -19.16
C ASP A 49 32.17 19.83 -20.47
N ASN A 50 32.49 18.53 -20.42
CA ASN A 50 32.42 17.67 -21.60
C ASN A 50 31.00 17.62 -22.15
N LEU A 51 30.00 17.42 -21.28
CA LEU A 51 28.60 17.38 -21.70
C LEU A 51 28.16 18.70 -22.34
N ASN A 52 28.54 19.84 -21.79
CA ASN A 52 28.22 21.17 -22.31
C ASN A 52 28.84 21.40 -23.70
N ASN A 53 30.02 20.84 -23.95
CA ASN A 53 30.69 20.82 -25.27
C ASN A 53 30.15 19.73 -26.21
N ASN A 54 29.05 19.03 -25.85
CA ASN A 54 28.48 17.90 -26.59
C ASN A 54 29.45 16.72 -26.77
N ILE A 55 30.36 16.51 -25.82
CA ILE A 55 31.31 15.40 -25.80
C ILE A 55 30.75 14.33 -24.86
N GLY A 56 30.21 13.25 -25.43
CA GLY A 56 29.78 12.05 -24.69
C GLY A 56 30.93 11.07 -24.46
N ASP A 57 31.93 11.44 -23.65
CA ASP A 57 33.15 10.64 -23.49
C ASP A 57 32.93 9.27 -22.82
N LEU A 58 31.80 9.08 -22.13
CA LEU A 58 31.36 7.79 -21.60
C LEU A 58 30.43 7.07 -22.58
N TRP A 59 29.50 7.80 -23.19
CA TRP A 59 28.58 7.27 -24.19
C TRP A 59 28.06 8.35 -25.13
N ASP A 60 28.05 8.05 -26.43
CA ASP A 60 27.20 8.71 -27.42
C ASP A 60 26.43 7.59 -28.12
N SER A 61 25.09 7.59 -28.01
CA SER A 61 24.27 6.58 -28.65
C SER A 61 24.22 6.73 -30.18
N GLY A 62 24.62 7.90 -30.70
CA GLY A 62 24.23 8.35 -32.04
C GLY A 62 22.71 8.48 -32.16
N LYS A 63 22.23 8.82 -33.36
CA LYS A 63 20.80 8.79 -33.67
C LYS A 63 20.31 7.34 -33.67
N THR A 64 19.48 6.98 -32.71
CA THR A 64 18.86 5.66 -32.57
C THR A 64 17.40 5.74 -32.99
N GLU A 65 17.04 5.05 -34.08
CA GLU A 65 15.68 5.03 -34.65
C GLU A 65 14.76 4.13 -33.81
N THR A 66 14.04 4.75 -32.86
CA THR A 66 13.08 4.08 -31.97
C THR A 66 12.17 5.10 -31.29
N ASN A 67 10.97 4.67 -30.92
CA ASN A 67 10.04 5.44 -30.09
C ASN A 67 10.23 5.17 -28.58
N ALA A 68 11.20 4.35 -28.17
CA ALA A 68 11.49 4.09 -26.77
C ALA A 68 11.97 5.37 -26.06
N SER A 69 11.32 5.72 -24.94
CA SER A 69 11.66 6.89 -24.09
C SER A 69 11.71 6.55 -22.60
N VAL A 70 11.41 5.29 -22.25
CA VAL A 70 11.40 4.78 -20.88
C VAL A 70 12.30 3.56 -20.82
N ASN A 71 13.13 3.49 -19.77
CA ASN A 71 14.05 2.40 -19.46
C ASN A 71 15.08 2.06 -20.55
N ASN A 72 15.62 3.06 -21.24
CA ASN A 72 16.68 2.87 -22.23
C ASN A 72 18.01 2.53 -21.53
N VAL A 73 18.54 1.33 -21.78
CA VAL A 73 19.74 0.82 -21.10
C VAL A 73 21.00 1.53 -21.62
N TYR A 74 21.81 2.04 -20.70
CA TYR A 74 23.15 2.56 -20.99
C TYR A 74 24.02 1.51 -21.68
N ALA A 75 24.58 1.86 -22.83
CA ALA A 75 25.41 0.97 -23.66
C ALA A 75 26.81 1.54 -23.94
N GLY A 76 27.29 2.44 -23.07
CA GLY A 76 28.58 3.09 -23.20
C GLY A 76 29.75 2.33 -22.56
N LYS A 77 30.81 3.06 -22.26
CA LYS A 77 31.98 2.54 -21.54
C LYS A 77 31.59 2.03 -20.16
N LYS A 78 32.28 0.99 -19.67
CA LYS A 78 32.07 0.45 -18.33
C LYS A 78 32.21 1.56 -17.28
N LEU A 79 31.19 1.73 -16.45
CA LEU A 79 31.16 2.69 -15.36
C LEU A 79 31.99 2.19 -14.17
N ALA A 80 32.74 3.10 -13.55
CA ALA A 80 33.63 2.81 -12.42
C ALA A 80 33.01 3.23 -11.08
N SER A 81 33.51 2.64 -9.99
CA SER A 81 33.10 3.02 -8.63
C SER A 81 33.39 4.50 -8.37
N ASN A 82 32.48 5.16 -7.65
CA ASN A 82 32.56 6.58 -7.30
C ASN A 82 32.62 7.55 -8.51
N GLN A 83 32.18 7.12 -9.70
CA GLN A 83 32.17 7.93 -10.90
C GLN A 83 30.93 8.83 -10.96
N ALA A 84 31.13 10.15 -11.15
CA ALA A 84 30.06 11.06 -11.53
C ALA A 84 29.78 10.97 -13.03
N CYS A 85 28.50 10.95 -13.39
CA CYS A 85 28.03 10.88 -14.77
C CYS A 85 27.03 12.00 -15.03
N PHE A 86 27.21 12.72 -16.13
CA PHE A 86 26.30 13.75 -16.60
C PHE A 86 25.71 13.31 -17.93
N TRP A 87 24.43 13.52 -18.17
CA TRP A 87 23.81 13.08 -19.40
C TRP A 87 22.74 14.05 -19.89
N LYS A 88 22.49 14.00 -21.20
CA LYS A 88 21.39 14.72 -21.83
C LYS A 88 20.89 13.94 -23.04
N VAL A 89 19.67 14.24 -23.46
CA VAL A 89 19.01 13.57 -24.57
C VAL A 89 18.38 14.59 -25.51
N LYS A 90 18.37 14.29 -26.80
CA LYS A 90 17.53 14.97 -27.80
C LYS A 90 16.76 13.95 -28.61
N VAL A 91 15.68 14.38 -29.24
CA VAL A 91 14.73 13.51 -29.92
C VAL A 91 14.36 14.05 -31.30
N TRP A 92 13.82 13.18 -32.14
CA TRP A 92 13.19 13.55 -33.40
C TRP A 92 11.69 13.31 -33.30
N ASP A 93 10.90 14.31 -33.73
CA ASP A 93 9.44 14.28 -33.64
C ASP A 93 8.78 13.48 -34.79
N ALA A 94 7.45 13.54 -34.86
CA ALA A 94 6.66 12.89 -35.89
C ALA A 94 6.95 13.38 -37.32
N ALA A 95 7.50 14.60 -37.47
CA ALA A 95 7.94 15.18 -38.73
C ALA A 95 9.46 14.97 -38.99
N ASN A 96 10.10 14.12 -38.18
CA ASN A 96 11.55 13.88 -38.19
C ASN A 96 12.35 15.17 -37.99
N LYS A 97 11.79 16.15 -37.26
CA LYS A 97 12.48 17.37 -36.86
C LYS A 97 13.18 17.13 -35.53
N GLU A 98 14.45 17.54 -35.47
CA GLU A 98 15.28 17.46 -34.27
C GLU A 98 14.82 18.46 -33.20
N SER A 99 14.79 18.01 -31.95
CA SER A 99 14.58 18.86 -30.78
C SER A 99 15.89 19.51 -30.33
N ASN A 100 15.79 20.58 -29.54
CA ASN A 100 16.92 20.99 -28.70
C ASN A 100 17.33 19.84 -27.75
N TRP A 101 18.57 19.87 -27.26
CA TRP A 101 18.98 19.04 -26.13
C TRP A 101 18.10 19.33 -24.91
N SER A 102 17.85 18.30 -24.10
CA SER A 102 17.31 18.45 -22.75
C SER A 102 18.26 19.24 -21.86
N ASP A 103 17.76 19.70 -20.72
CA ASP A 103 18.62 20.04 -19.59
C ASP A 103 19.47 18.83 -19.19
N SER A 104 20.61 19.09 -18.57
CA SER A 104 21.53 18.04 -18.11
C SER A 104 20.97 17.29 -16.90
N GLY A 105 20.83 15.99 -17.01
CA GLY A 105 20.67 15.08 -15.87
C GLY A 105 22.04 14.66 -15.32
N LYS A 106 22.06 14.14 -14.09
CA LYS A 106 23.25 13.52 -13.50
C LYS A 106 22.91 12.20 -12.82
N PHE A 107 23.91 11.37 -12.57
CA PHE A 107 23.85 10.28 -11.61
C PHE A 107 25.28 9.98 -11.14
N SER A 108 25.45 9.32 -10.00
CA SER A 108 26.77 8.83 -9.60
C SER A 108 26.75 7.34 -9.33
N MET A 109 27.87 6.69 -9.61
CA MET A 109 28.09 5.31 -9.22
C MET A 109 28.49 5.24 -7.75
N GLY A 110 28.00 4.22 -7.05
CA GLY A 110 28.43 3.93 -5.69
C GLY A 110 29.74 3.15 -5.68
N LEU A 111 29.97 2.39 -4.62
CA LEU A 111 31.06 1.42 -4.54
C LEU A 111 30.54 0.06 -5.05
N LEU A 112 31.02 -0.35 -6.22
CA LEU A 112 30.43 -1.45 -7.01
C LEU A 112 30.81 -2.83 -6.49
N LYS A 113 31.94 -2.96 -5.79
CA LYS A 113 32.43 -4.23 -5.26
C LYS A 113 32.82 -4.11 -3.80
N SER A 114 32.80 -5.25 -3.10
CA SER A 114 33.28 -5.34 -1.71
C SER A 114 34.73 -4.84 -1.56
N GLU A 115 35.59 -5.12 -2.53
CA GLU A 115 36.99 -4.68 -2.54
C GLU A 115 37.18 -3.16 -2.67
N ASP A 116 36.17 -2.43 -3.15
CA ASP A 116 36.21 -0.96 -3.26
C ASP A 116 36.04 -0.29 -1.89
N TRP A 117 35.45 -0.99 -0.92
CA TRP A 117 35.34 -0.52 0.46
C TRP A 117 36.66 -0.72 1.21
N LYS A 118 37.27 0.38 1.62
CA LYS A 118 38.53 0.46 2.38
C LYS A 118 38.34 0.71 3.87
N GLY A 119 37.16 1.15 4.30
CA GLY A 119 36.82 1.33 5.72
C GLY A 119 36.54 0.03 6.46
N ASP A 120 36.43 0.14 7.78
CA ASP A 120 36.10 -0.92 8.71
C ASP A 120 34.68 -0.71 9.27
N TRP A 121 34.05 -1.80 9.73
CA TRP A 121 32.82 -1.70 10.52
C TRP A 121 33.19 -1.25 11.93
N ILE A 122 32.80 -0.03 12.32
CA ILE A 122 33.17 0.56 13.61
C ILE A 122 31.98 0.69 14.57
N TYR A 123 32.29 0.74 15.86
CA TYR A 123 31.32 0.91 16.94
C TYR A 123 31.92 1.55 18.19
N LYS A 124 31.07 2.01 19.11
CA LYS A 124 31.47 2.48 20.45
C LYS A 124 31.55 1.28 21.43
N ALA A 125 32.73 1.03 21.99
CA ALA A 125 33.04 -0.23 22.70
C ALA A 125 32.10 -0.62 23.86
N ASP A 126 31.55 0.37 24.56
CA ASP A 126 30.67 0.26 25.73
C ASP A 126 29.21 0.63 25.40
N GLN A 127 28.83 0.67 24.11
CA GLN A 127 27.47 1.04 23.70
C GLN A 127 26.42 0.02 24.13
N LYS A 128 25.23 0.52 24.44
CA LYS A 128 23.99 -0.25 24.53
C LYS A 128 23.19 -0.09 23.26
N LYS A 129 22.38 -1.08 22.89
CA LYS A 129 21.47 -0.97 21.73
C LYS A 129 20.35 0.05 21.93
N THR A 130 20.19 0.60 23.13
CA THR A 130 19.32 1.76 23.39
C THR A 130 19.99 3.08 23.02
N ASP A 131 21.33 3.15 23.00
CA ASP A 131 22.04 4.40 22.80
C ASP A 131 21.87 4.93 21.38
N HIS A 132 21.78 6.26 21.25
CA HIS A 132 22.14 6.93 20.01
C HIS A 132 23.53 7.53 20.18
N ASN A 133 24.43 7.26 19.25
CA ASN A 133 25.85 7.58 19.36
C ASN A 133 26.25 8.60 18.31
N TRP A 134 27.07 9.57 18.71
CA TRP A 134 27.77 10.47 17.81
C TRP A 134 29.13 9.89 17.46
N TYR A 135 29.52 10.05 16.20
CA TYR A 135 30.83 9.73 15.67
C TYR A 135 31.34 10.93 14.89
N ARG A 136 32.63 11.26 14.99
CA ARG A 136 33.23 12.37 14.22
C ARG A 136 34.66 12.06 13.80
N LYS A 137 35.04 12.62 12.65
CA LYS A 137 36.40 12.57 12.10
C LYS A 137 36.77 13.94 11.54
N THR A 138 37.81 14.53 12.10
CA THR A 138 38.40 15.78 11.61
C THR A 138 39.54 15.51 10.63
N PHE A 139 39.66 16.36 9.62
CA PHE A 139 40.72 16.32 8.61
C PHE A 139 40.93 17.72 8.02
N THR A 140 42.03 17.90 7.27
CA THR A 140 42.36 19.18 6.64
C THR A 140 42.39 19.02 5.12
N LEU A 141 41.87 20.02 4.41
CA LEU A 141 41.99 20.12 2.96
C LEU A 141 42.93 21.27 2.57
N SER A 142 43.81 21.02 1.61
CA SER A 142 44.73 22.00 1.04
C SER A 142 44.01 23.04 0.17
N GLU A 143 42.97 22.60 -0.54
CA GLU A 143 42.11 23.41 -1.42
C GLU A 143 40.62 23.05 -1.22
N ASN A 144 39.71 23.80 -1.84
CA ASN A 144 38.30 23.42 -1.86
C ASN A 144 38.09 22.13 -2.67
N ALA A 145 37.10 21.33 -2.26
CA ALA A 145 36.75 20.10 -2.96
C ALA A 145 36.04 20.41 -4.29
N THR A 146 36.44 19.75 -5.36
CA THR A 146 35.74 19.79 -6.66
C THR A 146 34.74 18.64 -6.80
N SER A 147 34.93 17.57 -6.04
CA SER A 147 34.00 16.44 -5.90
C SER A 147 34.20 15.82 -4.52
N ALA A 148 33.12 15.37 -3.88
CA ALA A 148 33.21 14.65 -2.62
C ALA A 148 31.95 13.82 -2.39
N PHE A 149 32.08 12.50 -2.45
CA PHE A 149 31.00 11.58 -2.12
C PHE A 149 31.30 10.83 -0.82
N VAL A 150 30.30 10.69 0.04
CA VAL A 150 30.35 9.83 1.22
C VAL A 150 29.37 8.68 1.05
N HIS A 151 29.86 7.45 1.15
CA HIS A 151 29.05 6.24 1.16
C HIS A 151 28.92 5.74 2.60
N VAL A 152 27.69 5.50 3.07
CA VAL A 152 27.42 5.07 4.46
C VAL A 152 26.46 3.87 4.46
N GLY A 153 26.94 2.72 4.93
CA GLY A 153 26.14 1.54 5.23
C GLY A 153 26.07 1.30 6.74
N SER A 154 24.87 1.10 7.28
CA SER A 154 24.69 0.93 8.72
C SER A 154 23.75 -0.23 9.07
N PHE A 155 24.11 -0.97 10.10
CA PHE A 155 23.11 -1.75 10.85
C PHE A 155 22.39 -0.78 11.78
N GLY A 156 21.08 -0.61 11.57
CA GLY A 156 20.32 0.47 12.18
C GLY A 156 20.40 1.75 11.37
N TYR A 157 20.04 2.88 11.99
CA TYR A 157 19.85 4.15 11.30
C TYR A 157 21.00 5.12 11.48
N HIS A 158 21.27 5.94 10.47
CA HIS A 158 22.25 7.01 10.52
C HIS A 158 21.72 8.35 9.99
N GLU A 159 22.31 9.43 10.46
CA GLU A 159 22.28 10.76 9.87
C GLU A 159 23.72 11.22 9.63
N LEU A 160 23.99 11.84 8.47
CA LEU A 160 25.29 12.39 8.11
C LEU A 160 25.32 13.91 8.31
N TYR A 161 26.40 14.40 8.91
CA TYR A 161 26.68 15.81 9.11
C TYR A 161 28.06 16.19 8.58
N VAL A 162 28.19 17.39 8.01
CA VAL A 162 29.47 17.97 7.62
C VAL A 162 29.53 19.41 8.10
N ASN A 163 30.58 19.77 8.83
CA ASN A 163 30.83 21.13 9.29
C ASN A 163 29.63 21.81 10.01
N GLY A 164 28.86 21.05 10.80
CA GLY A 164 27.68 21.52 11.52
C GLY A 164 26.35 21.27 10.82
N GLU A 165 26.35 21.03 9.51
CA GLU A 165 25.13 20.90 8.70
C GLU A 165 24.72 19.44 8.52
N LYS A 166 23.42 19.12 8.65
CA LYS A 166 22.86 17.81 8.26
C LYS A 166 22.78 17.76 6.73
N ILE A 167 23.31 16.70 6.11
CA ILE A 167 23.46 16.67 4.64
C ILE A 167 22.14 16.47 3.90
N THR A 168 21.14 15.83 4.53
CA THR A 168 19.82 15.65 3.92
C THR A 168 18.71 15.76 4.96
N GLU A 169 17.50 16.13 4.53
CA GLU A 169 16.29 16.09 5.37
C GLU A 169 15.74 14.67 5.58
N ASN A 170 16.40 13.66 5.02
CA ASN A 170 16.01 12.27 5.18
C ASN A 170 16.06 11.84 6.65
N VAL A 171 15.20 10.91 7.01
CA VAL A 171 15.09 10.32 8.35
C VAL A 171 15.12 8.80 8.24
N MET A 172 15.42 8.09 9.33
CA MET A 172 15.29 6.63 9.40
C MET A 172 15.99 5.89 8.23
N ASN A 173 17.20 6.32 7.87
CA ASN A 173 18.00 5.72 6.80
C ASN A 173 19.07 4.79 7.36
N PRO A 174 19.44 3.69 6.67
CA PRO A 174 18.82 3.13 5.48
C PRO A 174 17.48 2.44 5.76
N VAL A 175 16.81 2.05 4.67
CA VAL A 175 15.62 1.19 4.69
C VAL A 175 15.92 -0.23 5.21
N ALA A 176 14.86 -0.96 5.55
CA ALA A 176 14.98 -2.34 6.02
C ALA A 176 15.49 -3.29 4.91
N SER A 177 16.23 -4.31 5.33
CA SER A 177 16.77 -5.34 4.45
C SER A 177 16.91 -6.68 5.19
N TYR A 178 17.22 -7.74 4.44
CA TYR A 178 17.64 -9.00 5.05
C TYR A 178 19.09 -8.87 5.52
N MET A 179 19.29 -8.29 6.72
CA MET A 179 20.59 -7.88 7.28
C MET A 179 21.67 -8.98 7.33
N LYS A 180 21.31 -10.26 7.24
CA LYS A 180 22.26 -11.38 7.15
C LYS A 180 22.87 -11.56 5.76
N LYS A 181 22.22 -11.04 4.71
CA LYS A 181 22.63 -11.20 3.31
C LYS A 181 23.00 -9.85 2.67
N ARG A 182 22.31 -8.76 3.01
CA ARG A 182 22.49 -7.45 2.37
C ARG A 182 22.25 -6.30 3.33
N ILE A 183 23.09 -5.26 3.25
CA ILE A 183 22.95 -3.98 3.95
C ILE A 183 22.91 -2.85 2.91
N PRO A 184 21.81 -2.09 2.81
CA PRO A 184 21.76 -0.94 1.93
C PRO A 184 22.70 0.16 2.42
N TYR A 185 23.40 0.81 1.49
CA TYR A 185 24.14 2.04 1.76
C TYR A 185 23.53 3.22 1.00
N LEU A 186 23.72 4.42 1.55
CA LEU A 186 23.39 5.67 0.88
C LEU A 186 24.67 6.39 0.48
N THR A 187 24.58 7.16 -0.60
CA THR A 187 25.63 8.05 -1.07
C THR A 187 25.18 9.49 -0.93
N TYR A 188 26.08 10.33 -0.41
CA TYR A 188 25.87 11.74 -0.15
C TYR A 188 26.89 12.56 -0.92
N ASP A 189 26.45 13.58 -1.65
CA ASP A 189 27.32 14.59 -2.25
C ASP A 189 27.57 15.68 -1.20
N ILE A 190 28.83 15.91 -0.84
CA ILE A 190 29.22 16.86 0.22
C ILE A 190 30.21 17.91 -0.27
N ALA A 191 30.49 17.97 -1.58
CA ALA A 191 31.55 18.82 -2.11
C ALA A 191 31.37 20.29 -1.72
N ASP A 192 30.14 20.79 -1.79
CA ASP A 192 29.78 22.17 -1.46
C ASP A 192 29.75 22.47 0.06
N LYS A 193 29.85 21.44 0.90
CA LYS A 193 29.87 21.55 2.38
C LYS A 193 31.28 21.55 2.96
N LEU A 194 32.26 21.19 2.15
CA LEU A 194 33.68 21.20 2.52
C LEU A 194 34.31 22.55 2.22
N LYS A 195 35.37 22.88 2.97
CA LYS A 195 36.14 24.11 2.80
C LYS A 195 37.64 23.85 2.87
N LYS A 196 38.45 24.72 2.28
CA LYS A 196 39.89 24.75 2.55
C LYS A 196 40.15 24.90 4.06
N GLY A 197 41.11 24.13 4.58
CA GLY A 197 41.43 24.06 6.01
C GLY A 197 40.70 22.93 6.74
N ASN A 198 40.38 23.14 8.02
CA ASN A 198 39.82 22.10 8.89
C ASN A 198 38.35 21.81 8.56
N ASN A 199 38.04 20.54 8.41
CA ASN A 199 36.71 20.00 8.19
C ASN A 199 36.41 18.88 9.18
N VAL A 200 35.13 18.59 9.35
CA VAL A 200 34.65 17.42 10.09
C VAL A 200 33.52 16.74 9.31
N ILE A 201 33.59 15.41 9.25
CA ILE A 201 32.45 14.56 8.91
C ILE A 201 31.98 13.88 10.20
N ALA A 202 30.68 13.92 10.45
CA ALA A 202 30.06 13.39 11.65
C ALA A 202 28.86 12.50 11.32
N VAL A 203 28.63 11.48 12.14
CA VAL A 203 27.51 10.54 11.99
C VAL A 203 26.77 10.44 13.32
N TRP A 204 25.44 10.57 13.29
CA TRP A 204 24.57 10.21 14.41
C TRP A 204 23.94 8.86 14.10
N HIS A 205 24.24 7.84 14.90
CA HIS A 205 23.90 6.44 14.62
C HIS A 205 23.08 5.81 15.74
N ALA A 206 22.05 5.07 15.38
CA ALA A 206 21.13 4.39 16.30
C ALA A 206 20.90 2.94 15.85
N ALA A 207 20.65 2.04 16.79
CA ALA A 207 20.62 0.61 16.49
C ALA A 207 19.49 0.20 15.53
N GLY A 208 18.38 0.93 15.45
CA GLY A 208 17.24 0.61 14.59
C GLY A 208 16.90 -0.88 14.65
N TRP A 209 16.49 -1.49 13.53
CA TRP A 209 16.07 -2.90 13.47
C TRP A 209 17.09 -3.89 14.07
N ALA A 210 18.38 -3.54 14.11
CA ALA A 210 19.42 -4.36 14.71
C ALA A 210 19.23 -4.57 16.23
N ARG A 211 18.37 -3.82 16.92
CA ARG A 211 18.10 -4.04 18.36
C ARG A 211 17.02 -5.06 18.68
N TRP A 212 16.23 -5.50 17.72
CA TRP A 212 15.16 -6.46 17.98
C TRP A 212 15.74 -7.80 18.40
N THR A 213 15.17 -8.38 19.46
CA THR A 213 15.62 -9.68 20.01
C THR A 213 14.50 -10.72 20.03
N ARG A 214 13.23 -10.29 19.96
CA ARG A 214 12.08 -11.19 19.92
C ARG A 214 11.99 -11.95 18.60
N ILE A 215 12.38 -11.33 17.48
CA ILE A 215 12.51 -11.97 16.17
C ILE A 215 13.85 -12.72 16.07
N ARG A 216 13.83 -14.04 15.85
CA ARG A 216 15.05 -14.86 15.76
C ARG A 216 16.01 -14.38 14.68
N GLU A 217 15.51 -13.93 13.54
CA GLU A 217 16.36 -13.44 12.44
C GLU A 217 17.10 -12.14 12.77
N TYR A 218 16.67 -11.39 13.80
CA TYR A 218 17.29 -10.13 14.23
C TYR A 218 18.14 -10.23 15.50
N ARG A 219 18.22 -11.43 16.10
CA ARG A 219 19.08 -11.67 17.25
C ARG A 219 20.53 -11.49 16.90
N MET A 220 21.25 -10.80 17.79
CA MET A 220 22.69 -10.51 17.68
C MET A 220 23.11 -9.95 16.33
N VAL A 221 22.21 -9.21 15.66
CA VAL A 221 22.61 -8.31 14.59
C VAL A 221 23.56 -7.26 15.19
N PRO A 222 24.73 -7.00 14.58
CA PRO A 222 25.68 -6.00 15.05
C PRO A 222 25.08 -4.58 15.11
N PHE A 223 25.54 -3.75 16.06
CA PHE A 223 25.21 -2.32 16.09
C PHE A 223 26.45 -1.54 15.63
N VAL A 224 26.69 -1.53 14.32
CA VAL A 224 27.90 -0.98 13.70
C VAL A 224 27.53 -0.23 12.41
N PHE A 225 28.42 0.64 11.94
CA PHE A 225 28.33 1.22 10.60
C PHE A 225 29.70 1.23 9.91
N LYS A 226 29.67 1.37 8.59
CA LYS A 226 30.84 1.47 7.71
C LYS A 226 30.64 2.69 6.81
N ALA A 227 31.65 3.54 6.73
CA ALA A 227 31.60 4.70 5.86
C ALA A 227 32.94 4.97 5.18
N GLN A 228 32.85 5.59 4.00
CA GLN A 228 33.99 5.99 3.20
C GLN A 228 33.65 7.27 2.45
N ALA A 229 34.52 8.28 2.53
CA ALA A 229 34.45 9.49 1.73
C ALA A 229 35.57 9.49 0.69
N GLU A 230 35.21 9.74 -0.56
CA GLU A 230 36.14 9.93 -1.67
C GLU A 230 36.07 11.40 -2.10
N ILE A 231 37.16 12.14 -1.88
CA ILE A 231 37.22 13.60 -2.02
C ILE A 231 38.29 13.94 -3.04
N VAL A 232 37.98 14.85 -3.96
CA VAL A 232 38.93 15.45 -4.89
C VAL A 232 39.13 16.91 -4.52
N ALA A 233 40.34 17.31 -4.16
CA ALA A 233 40.67 18.70 -3.80
C ALA A 233 42.05 19.07 -4.35
N GLY A 234 42.15 20.19 -5.08
CA GLY A 234 43.43 20.63 -5.67
C GLY A 234 44.05 19.65 -6.68
N GLY A 235 43.26 18.72 -7.23
CA GLY A 235 43.73 17.63 -8.10
C GLY A 235 44.18 16.36 -7.36
N GLU A 236 44.18 16.37 -6.03
CA GLU A 236 44.49 15.20 -5.19
C GLU A 236 43.22 14.39 -4.87
N ASN A 237 43.34 13.06 -4.90
CA ASN A 237 42.31 12.14 -4.44
C ASN A 237 42.57 11.75 -2.98
N ILE A 238 41.61 12.00 -2.10
CA ILE A 238 41.67 11.77 -0.65
C ILE A 238 40.57 10.78 -0.27
N THR A 239 40.96 9.64 0.29
CA THR A 239 40.02 8.66 0.87
C THR A 239 40.02 8.77 2.39
N LEU A 240 38.88 9.14 2.97
CA LEU A 240 38.64 9.03 4.41
C LEU A 240 37.78 7.80 4.68
N LYS A 241 38.17 7.00 5.66
CA LYS A 241 37.52 5.73 5.94
C LYS A 241 37.16 5.60 7.41
N THR A 242 36.15 4.80 7.72
CA THR A 242 35.88 4.39 9.11
C THR A 242 36.98 3.48 9.62
N ASP A 243 37.56 3.82 10.77
CA ASP A 243 38.61 3.08 11.46
C ASP A 243 38.66 3.53 12.95
N GLU A 244 39.63 3.05 13.72
CA GLU A 244 39.78 3.37 15.15
C GLU A 244 40.14 4.83 15.45
N THR A 245 40.45 5.63 14.43
CA THR A 245 40.80 7.05 14.62
C THR A 245 39.57 7.95 14.71
N TRP A 246 38.38 7.41 14.43
CA TRP A 246 37.12 8.11 14.66
C TRP A 246 36.86 8.29 16.15
N LYS A 247 36.34 9.46 16.52
CA LYS A 247 35.94 9.77 17.90
C LYS A 247 34.46 9.47 18.08
N THR A 248 34.08 8.93 19.23
CA THR A 248 32.70 8.57 19.53
C THR A 248 32.26 8.90 20.95
N LYS A 249 30.98 9.20 21.11
CA LYS A 249 30.32 9.52 22.38
C LYS A 249 28.82 9.22 22.32
N LYS A 250 28.20 8.88 23.45
CA LYS A 250 26.74 8.78 23.55
C LYS A 250 26.13 10.18 23.42
N SER A 251 25.09 10.31 22.58
CA SER A 251 24.36 11.57 22.39
C SER A 251 23.44 11.90 23.57
N ASN A 252 22.77 13.05 23.48
CA ASN A 252 21.71 13.45 24.40
C ASN A 252 20.37 12.71 24.16
N SER A 253 20.34 11.70 23.30
CA SER A 253 19.14 10.92 23.00
C SER A 253 19.41 9.42 23.04
N GLU A 254 18.35 8.67 23.31
CA GLU A 254 18.35 7.21 23.30
C GLU A 254 16.93 6.68 23.09
N TYR A 255 16.81 5.40 22.76
CA TYR A 255 15.50 4.77 22.79
C TYR A 255 14.96 4.66 24.22
N TYR A 256 13.67 4.93 24.38
CA TYR A 256 12.93 4.74 25.63
C TYR A 256 12.10 3.46 25.54
N GLY A 257 12.41 2.46 26.37
CA GLY A 257 11.77 1.14 26.32
C GLY A 257 12.35 0.22 25.25
N ASP A 258 11.61 -0.85 24.92
CA ASP A 258 12.15 -2.02 24.22
C ASP A 258 12.36 -1.81 22.71
N TRP A 259 11.56 -0.97 22.06
CA TRP A 259 11.48 -0.85 20.59
C TRP A 259 11.60 -2.22 19.93
N ASP A 260 10.68 -3.10 20.26
CA ASP A 260 10.61 -4.45 19.71
C ASP A 260 9.14 -4.74 19.41
N ILE A 261 8.88 -5.79 18.65
CA ILE A 261 7.51 -6.21 18.30
C ILE A 261 6.63 -6.30 19.56
N LEU A 262 5.39 -5.79 19.49
CA LEU A 262 4.44 -5.67 20.61
C LEU A 262 4.88 -4.75 21.78
N ARG A 263 6.06 -4.12 21.74
CA ARG A 263 6.62 -3.22 22.77
C ARG A 263 7.47 -2.11 22.13
N PHE A 264 6.84 -1.16 21.44
CA PHE A 264 7.59 -0.24 20.57
C PHE A 264 8.30 0.90 21.28
N GLY A 265 7.98 1.21 22.53
CA GLY A 265 8.67 2.27 23.26
C GLY A 265 8.59 3.61 22.52
N GLY A 266 9.68 4.36 22.55
CA GLY A 266 9.85 5.64 21.88
C GLY A 266 11.27 6.14 22.07
N GLU A 267 11.43 7.43 22.34
CA GLU A 267 12.74 8.05 22.55
C GLU A 267 12.79 8.87 23.84
N THR A 268 13.96 8.89 24.49
CA THR A 268 14.30 9.90 25.49
C THR A 268 15.16 10.96 24.83
N ILE A 269 14.78 12.22 24.99
CA ILE A 269 15.64 13.39 24.71
C ILE A 269 15.97 14.02 26.06
N ASP A 270 17.25 14.02 26.40
CA ASP A 270 17.76 14.58 27.65
C ASP A 270 18.49 15.90 27.36
N ASP A 271 17.74 17.00 27.36
CA ASP A 271 18.28 18.32 26.99
C ASP A 271 19.24 18.87 28.05
N SER A 272 19.26 18.31 29.27
CA SER A 272 20.30 18.63 30.26
C SER A 272 21.68 18.10 29.86
N LYS A 273 21.74 17.17 28.90
CA LYS A 273 22.97 16.62 28.31
C LYS A 273 23.25 17.14 26.91
N ARG A 274 22.52 18.17 26.47
CA ARG A 274 22.71 18.76 25.15
C ARG A 274 24.12 19.32 25.02
N GLU A 275 24.77 18.97 23.91
CA GLU A 275 26.04 19.52 23.49
C GLU A 275 25.86 20.06 22.08
N ASP A 276 25.90 21.39 21.97
CA ASP A 276 25.87 22.07 20.69
C ASP A 276 27.22 21.94 19.98
N ASP A 277 27.20 22.14 18.67
CA ASP A 277 28.39 22.21 17.81
C ASP A 277 29.31 20.98 17.80
N TRP A 278 28.92 19.84 18.38
CA TRP A 278 29.71 18.58 18.41
C TRP A 278 30.18 18.11 17.03
N ASN A 279 29.43 18.47 16.00
CA ASN A 279 29.63 18.18 14.59
C ASN A 279 30.31 19.32 13.81
N THR A 280 30.91 20.29 14.49
CA THR A 280 31.74 21.37 13.89
C THR A 280 33.23 21.09 14.08
N ALA A 281 34.08 21.69 13.26
CA ALA A 281 35.52 21.44 13.27
C ALA A 281 36.24 22.01 14.52
N GLN A 282 35.65 23.03 15.16
CA GLN A 282 36.21 23.74 16.31
C GLN A 282 35.91 23.06 17.65
N TYR A 283 34.97 22.10 17.66
CA TYR A 283 34.57 21.41 18.88
C TYR A 283 35.73 20.60 19.47
N ASN A 284 35.94 20.75 20.79
CA ASN A 284 36.95 20.00 21.52
C ASN A 284 36.45 18.61 21.90
N ASP A 285 36.91 17.60 21.18
CA ASP A 285 36.58 16.19 21.40
C ASP A 285 37.66 15.42 22.18
N SER A 286 38.56 16.10 22.89
CA SER A 286 39.63 15.45 23.67
C SER A 286 39.11 14.45 24.70
N ASN A 287 37.88 14.66 25.19
CA ASN A 287 37.21 13.79 26.15
C ASN A 287 36.37 12.67 25.49
N TRP A 288 36.36 12.58 24.15
CA TRP A 288 35.70 11.51 23.43
C TRP A 288 36.65 10.31 23.28
N MET A 289 36.09 9.11 23.45
CA MET A 289 36.83 7.89 23.21
C MET A 289 36.99 7.63 21.70
N ASN A 290 37.96 6.79 21.36
CA ASN A 290 38.09 6.29 19.99
C ASN A 290 37.04 5.20 19.72
N ALA A 291 36.62 5.08 18.47
CA ALA A 291 35.81 3.96 18.00
C ALA A 291 36.63 2.67 17.99
N SER A 292 35.95 1.53 18.01
CA SER A 292 36.54 0.20 17.90
C SER A 292 36.08 -0.49 16.63
N VAL A 293 36.94 -1.31 16.03
CA VAL A 293 36.58 -2.17 14.90
C VAL A 293 35.79 -3.38 15.38
N TYR A 294 34.75 -3.74 14.63
CA TYR A 294 33.91 -4.90 14.92
C TYR A 294 34.71 -6.20 14.90
N ASP A 295 34.73 -6.88 16.05
CA ASP A 295 35.27 -8.22 16.22
C ASP A 295 34.24 -9.07 16.98
N TYR A 296 33.67 -10.05 16.28
CA TYR A 296 32.62 -10.90 16.83
C TYR A 296 33.15 -11.83 17.93
N GLU A 297 34.42 -12.22 17.92
CA GLU A 297 35.03 -13.09 18.93
C GLU A 297 35.22 -12.33 20.24
N VAL A 298 35.75 -11.10 20.15
CA VAL A 298 35.88 -10.19 21.29
C VAL A 298 34.52 -9.84 21.91
N LEU A 299 33.49 -9.63 21.08
CA LEU A 299 32.13 -9.38 21.58
C LEU A 299 31.53 -10.62 22.23
N ASN A 300 31.69 -11.81 21.63
CA ASN A 300 31.16 -13.07 22.15
C ASN A 300 31.84 -13.50 23.45
N ALA A 301 33.12 -13.20 23.66
CA ALA A 301 33.84 -13.47 24.90
C ALA A 301 33.23 -12.76 26.13
N LYS A 302 32.45 -11.69 25.90
CA LYS A 302 31.73 -10.95 26.96
C LYS A 302 30.34 -11.54 27.26
N ILE A 303 29.85 -12.48 26.46
CA ILE A 303 28.52 -13.08 26.63
C ILE A 303 28.63 -14.29 27.58
N PRO A 304 28.02 -14.24 28.79
CA PRO A 304 28.08 -15.34 29.74
C PRO A 304 27.62 -16.68 29.15
N GLU A 305 28.22 -17.79 29.60
CA GLU A 305 27.71 -19.12 29.30
C GLU A 305 26.39 -19.38 30.04
N GLY A 306 25.40 -19.99 29.39
CA GLY A 306 24.07 -20.19 29.98
C GLY A 306 23.12 -21.04 29.11
N ASN A 307 22.03 -21.51 29.72
CA ASN A 307 21.09 -22.47 29.12
C ASN A 307 20.14 -21.84 28.08
N ASN A 308 19.99 -22.53 26.95
CA ASN A 308 19.09 -22.19 25.86
C ASN A 308 17.62 -22.51 26.22
N ILE A 309 16.70 -21.52 26.19
CA ILE A 309 15.27 -21.76 26.44
C ILE A 309 14.41 -21.34 25.24
N SER A 310 13.54 -22.23 24.78
CA SER A 310 12.64 -22.02 23.63
C SER A 310 11.55 -20.95 23.82
N PHE A 311 11.08 -20.42 22.69
CA PHE A 311 10.03 -19.40 22.60
C PHE A 311 8.65 -20.00 22.37
N ALA A 312 7.63 -19.30 22.89
CA ALA A 312 6.29 -19.31 22.33
C ALA A 312 6.08 -17.98 21.60
N LEU A 313 5.87 -18.04 20.28
CA LEU A 313 5.39 -16.89 19.50
C LEU A 313 4.09 -16.38 20.16
N ASN A 314 3.97 -15.05 20.34
CA ASN A 314 2.84 -14.35 20.98
C ASN A 314 2.78 -14.33 22.52
N SER A 315 3.90 -14.57 23.20
CA SER A 315 3.97 -14.47 24.66
C SER A 315 4.55 -13.13 25.13
N ASN A 316 3.96 -12.54 26.19
CA ASN A 316 4.52 -11.41 26.95
C ASN A 316 5.63 -11.84 27.93
N LYS A 317 5.94 -13.14 28.01
CA LYS A 317 6.96 -13.68 28.91
C LYS A 317 8.35 -13.51 28.31
N ASN A 318 9.25 -12.88 29.06
CA ASN A 318 10.67 -12.85 28.75
C ASN A 318 11.21 -14.29 28.81
N ARG A 319 11.80 -14.75 27.72
CA ARG A 319 12.66 -15.93 27.69
C ARG A 319 13.84 -15.58 26.79
N GLU A 320 15.05 -15.68 27.33
CA GLU A 320 16.26 -15.37 26.60
C GLU A 320 16.86 -16.66 26.03
N VAL A 321 17.25 -16.62 24.76
CA VAL A 321 18.14 -17.61 24.16
C VAL A 321 19.49 -16.96 23.99
N ARG A 322 20.53 -17.63 24.46
CA ARG A 322 21.91 -17.25 24.16
C ARG A 322 22.10 -17.34 22.65
N ALA A 323 22.29 -16.19 22.02
CA ALA A 323 22.72 -16.06 20.63
C ALA A 323 24.09 -15.37 20.63
N LEU A 324 24.91 -15.68 19.63
CA LEU A 324 26.25 -15.11 19.47
C LEU A 324 26.32 -14.25 18.22
N TYR A 325 27.15 -13.22 18.25
CA TYR A 325 27.52 -12.43 17.09
C TYR A 325 28.24 -13.29 16.06
N SER A 326 28.04 -12.97 14.78
CA SER A 326 28.66 -13.67 13.65
C SER A 326 29.53 -12.71 12.84
N PRO A 327 30.47 -13.21 12.02
CA PRO A 327 31.14 -12.39 11.02
C PRO A 327 30.11 -11.68 10.13
N ILE A 328 30.36 -10.42 9.79
CA ILE A 328 29.52 -9.67 8.85
C ILE A 328 29.83 -10.17 7.44
N LYS A 329 28.91 -10.97 6.87
CA LYS A 329 29.00 -11.50 5.49
C LYS A 329 28.05 -10.81 4.52
N ALA A 330 27.25 -9.86 5.01
CA ALA A 330 26.26 -9.18 4.20
C ALA A 330 26.94 -8.30 3.13
N GLU A 331 26.40 -8.34 1.92
CA GLU A 331 26.81 -7.49 0.81
C GLU A 331 26.33 -6.06 1.04
N LEU A 332 27.19 -5.07 0.77
CA LEU A 332 26.79 -3.66 0.72
C LEU A 332 26.29 -3.36 -0.70
N SER A 333 25.07 -2.84 -0.81
CA SER A 333 24.49 -2.42 -2.09
C SER A 333 23.77 -1.10 -1.99
N ALA A 334 23.64 -0.41 -3.11
CA ALA A 334 22.99 0.90 -3.16
C ALA A 334 21.52 0.79 -2.75
N GLN A 335 21.05 1.70 -1.90
CA GLN A 335 19.62 1.84 -1.66
C GLN A 335 18.96 2.47 -2.90
N MET A 336 18.12 1.69 -3.58
CA MET A 336 17.43 2.17 -4.79
C MET A 336 16.15 2.93 -4.48
N VAL A 337 15.35 2.47 -3.52
CA VAL A 337 14.13 3.15 -3.09
C VAL A 337 14.42 4.54 -2.51
N GLU A 338 13.51 5.47 -2.72
CA GLU A 338 13.56 6.82 -2.15
C GLU A 338 13.69 6.75 -0.62
N PRO A 339 14.54 7.58 -0.01
CA PRO A 339 14.70 7.62 1.44
C PRO A 339 13.43 8.10 2.15
N GLN A 340 13.34 7.86 3.46
CA GLN A 340 12.20 8.31 4.25
C GLN A 340 12.30 9.80 4.59
N VAL A 341 11.15 10.47 4.62
CA VAL A 341 11.02 11.90 4.91
C VAL A 341 9.82 12.17 5.81
N LYS A 342 9.77 13.36 6.41
CA LYS A 342 8.54 13.94 6.99
C LYS A 342 7.57 14.33 5.86
N PHE A 343 6.85 13.35 5.32
CA PHE A 343 6.07 13.45 4.08
C PHE A 343 4.89 14.42 4.16
N LYS A 344 4.11 14.34 5.26
CA LYS A 344 2.93 15.18 5.52
C LYS A 344 2.97 15.66 6.96
N THR A 345 2.69 16.93 7.19
CA THR A 345 2.51 17.48 8.54
C THR A 345 1.05 17.33 8.97
N ILE A 346 0.84 16.84 10.19
CA ILE A 346 -0.45 16.73 10.87
C ILE A 346 -0.49 17.76 12.00
N LYS A 347 -1.49 18.64 11.98
CA LYS A 347 -1.66 19.66 13.04
C LYS A 347 -2.65 19.13 14.06
N ALA A 348 -2.37 19.34 15.34
CA ALA A 348 -3.35 19.07 16.38
C ALA A 348 -4.64 19.86 16.12
N ILE A 349 -5.77 19.29 16.52
CA ILE A 349 -7.10 19.90 16.40
C ILE A 349 -7.78 20.11 17.75
N GLY A 350 -7.25 19.51 18.83
CA GLY A 350 -7.84 19.63 20.15
C GLY A 350 -6.85 19.28 21.26
N VAL A 351 -7.08 19.89 22.43
CA VAL A 351 -6.43 19.57 23.70
C VAL A 351 -7.55 19.46 24.74
N ALA A 352 -7.57 18.36 25.48
CA ALA A 352 -8.46 18.16 26.62
C ALA A 352 -7.64 17.96 27.89
N LYS A 353 -8.07 18.56 28.99
CA LYS A 353 -7.48 18.34 30.33
C LYS A 353 -8.20 17.17 31.00
N ASN A 354 -7.43 16.22 31.52
CA ASN A 354 -7.95 15.11 32.30
C ASN A 354 -7.99 15.46 33.80
N ASP A 355 -8.83 14.76 34.58
CA ASP A 355 -9.02 15.00 36.01
C ASP A 355 -7.74 14.75 36.83
N ASP A 356 -6.84 13.89 36.34
CA ASP A 356 -5.53 13.60 36.94
C ASP A 356 -4.47 14.67 36.66
N GLY A 357 -4.84 15.75 35.96
CA GLY A 357 -3.95 16.87 35.61
C GLY A 357 -3.12 16.65 34.34
N THR A 358 -3.30 15.53 33.64
CA THR A 358 -2.68 15.28 32.33
C THR A 358 -3.44 15.96 31.20
N TYR A 359 -2.82 16.04 30.02
CA TYR A 359 -3.46 16.60 28.82
C TYR A 359 -3.53 15.56 27.71
N ARG A 360 -4.68 15.45 27.06
CA ARG A 360 -4.92 14.59 25.90
C ARG A 360 -4.98 15.45 24.65
N ILE A 361 -4.03 15.26 23.75
CA ILE A 361 -3.95 15.96 22.47
C ILE A 361 -4.58 15.08 21.39
N ASP A 362 -5.45 15.67 20.58
CA ASP A 362 -6.00 15.05 19.37
C ASP A 362 -5.29 15.61 18.13
N LEU A 363 -4.57 14.74 17.40
CA LEU A 363 -3.88 15.09 16.16
C LEU A 363 -4.82 15.11 14.94
N GLY A 364 -6.08 14.72 15.08
CA GLY A 364 -7.12 14.77 14.05
C GLY A 364 -7.14 13.59 13.07
N GLU A 365 -6.01 12.91 12.87
CA GLU A 365 -5.87 11.76 11.98
C GLU A 365 -4.96 10.70 12.62
N ASN A 366 -5.32 9.43 12.50
CA ASN A 366 -4.42 8.31 12.80
C ASN A 366 -3.31 8.27 11.72
N TYR A 367 -2.05 8.36 12.14
CA TYR A 367 -0.89 8.36 11.24
C TYR A 367 0.25 7.54 11.82
N THR A 368 1.30 7.31 11.01
CA THR A 368 2.57 6.74 11.45
C THR A 368 3.69 7.73 11.19
N GLY A 369 4.48 8.01 12.21
CA GLY A 369 5.71 8.75 12.03
C GLY A 369 6.16 9.46 13.29
N PHE A 370 6.62 10.70 13.14
CA PHE A 370 7.20 11.46 14.24
C PHE A 370 6.14 12.27 14.96
N PHE A 371 6.24 12.32 16.28
CA PHE A 371 5.55 13.30 17.11
C PHE A 371 6.55 14.39 17.49
N GLU A 372 6.06 15.63 17.51
CA GLU A 372 6.84 16.79 17.88
C GLU A 372 6.01 17.71 18.77
N MET A 373 6.62 18.18 19.87
CA MET A 373 6.01 19.13 20.79
C MET A 373 7.02 20.16 21.28
N ASP A 374 6.66 21.44 21.16
CA ASP A 374 7.39 22.55 21.77
C ASP A 374 7.02 22.63 23.27
N LEU A 375 8.02 22.81 24.14
CA LEU A 375 7.88 22.66 25.59
C LEU A 375 8.40 23.90 26.33
N TYR A 376 7.67 24.32 27.36
CA TYR A 376 7.93 25.55 28.09
C TYR A 376 7.89 25.35 29.62
N ASN A 377 8.35 26.36 30.35
CA ASN A 377 8.20 26.48 31.81
C ASN A 377 8.74 25.28 32.62
N GLY A 378 9.74 24.58 32.07
CA GLY A 378 10.44 23.50 32.77
C GLY A 378 11.57 24.02 33.66
N LYS A 379 12.01 23.18 34.60
CA LYS A 379 13.27 23.31 35.32
C LYS A 379 14.21 22.19 34.88
N GLU A 380 15.52 22.42 34.95
CA GLU A 380 16.51 21.39 34.61
C GLU A 380 16.19 20.07 35.36
N GLY A 381 16.10 18.96 34.62
CA GLY A 381 15.74 17.65 35.16
C GLY A 381 14.24 17.34 35.23
N ASP A 382 13.34 18.33 35.09
CA ASP A 382 11.91 18.08 34.94
C ASP A 382 11.69 17.17 33.72
N SER A 383 10.80 16.17 33.84
CA SER A 383 10.52 15.21 32.77
C SER A 383 9.08 15.35 32.26
N ILE A 384 8.91 15.30 30.94
CA ILE A 384 7.63 15.20 30.25
C ILE A 384 7.54 13.80 29.62
N LEU A 385 6.41 13.11 29.81
CA LEU A 385 6.14 11.80 29.23
C LEU A 385 5.01 11.93 28.22
N PHE A 386 5.18 11.26 27.08
CA PHE A 386 4.20 11.17 26.00
C PHE A 386 3.78 9.71 25.86
N GLU A 387 2.48 9.43 25.84
CA GLU A 387 1.91 8.11 25.55
C GLU A 387 0.95 8.20 24.37
N ILE A 388 1.08 7.28 23.41
CA ILE A 388 0.41 7.40 22.11
C ILE A 388 -0.58 6.26 21.90
N SER A 389 -1.75 6.61 21.38
CA SER A 389 -2.82 5.67 21.07
C SER A 389 -3.45 5.89 19.70
N ASP A 390 -3.88 4.79 19.08
CA ASP A 390 -4.68 4.75 17.86
C ASP A 390 -6.19 4.65 18.13
N GLN A 391 -6.60 4.78 19.40
CA GLN A 391 -7.96 4.66 19.91
C GLN A 391 -8.28 5.80 20.90
N THR A 392 -9.53 6.26 20.93
CA THR A 392 -9.94 7.35 21.85
C THR A 392 -9.97 6.86 23.30
N GLU A 393 -10.50 5.65 23.49
CA GLU A 393 -10.78 4.98 24.75
C GLU A 393 -9.54 4.37 25.44
N ARG A 394 -8.38 4.39 24.78
CA ARG A 394 -7.11 3.88 25.33
C ARG A 394 -6.09 4.99 25.49
N ILE A 395 -5.38 4.99 26.62
CA ILE A 395 -4.30 5.96 26.85
C ILE A 395 -3.09 5.65 25.96
N MET A 396 -2.73 4.37 25.83
CA MET A 396 -1.53 3.91 25.13
C MET A 396 -1.75 2.56 24.43
N ASN A 397 -1.19 2.39 23.23
CA ASN A 397 -1.10 1.09 22.56
C ASN A 397 0.35 0.58 22.58
N TRP A 398 0.55 -0.71 22.85
CA TRP A 398 1.80 -1.47 22.69
C TRP A 398 3.08 -0.77 23.22
N SER A 399 2.94 -0.11 24.37
CA SER A 399 4.02 0.63 25.03
C SER A 399 4.63 1.75 24.18
N GLN A 400 3.85 2.39 23.30
CA GLN A 400 4.32 3.56 22.53
C GLN A 400 4.41 4.79 23.44
N LYS A 401 5.63 5.10 23.87
CA LYS A 401 5.88 6.18 24.83
C LYS A 401 7.23 6.81 24.65
N SER A 402 7.32 8.12 24.85
CA SER A 402 8.57 8.89 24.75
C SER A 402 8.75 9.83 25.93
N LYS A 403 9.99 10.23 26.21
CA LYS A 403 10.34 11.11 27.34
C LYS A 403 11.15 12.31 26.86
N TYR A 404 10.88 13.47 27.42
CA TYR A 404 11.74 14.65 27.32
C TYR A 404 12.21 15.07 28.71
N ILE A 405 13.48 15.44 28.87
CA ILE A 405 14.03 16.00 30.11
C ILE A 405 14.54 17.40 29.80
N PHE A 406 14.09 18.39 30.58
CA PHE A 406 14.48 19.78 30.39
C PHE A 406 15.96 20.02 30.75
N GLY A 407 16.61 20.84 29.93
CA GLY A 407 17.89 21.47 30.26
C GLY A 407 17.73 22.77 31.06
N LYS A 408 18.83 23.48 31.23
CA LYS A 408 18.93 24.72 32.03
C LYS A 408 18.05 25.88 31.54
N SER A 409 17.71 25.90 30.25
CA SER A 409 16.90 26.95 29.64
C SER A 409 15.45 26.96 30.11
N GLY A 410 14.94 25.83 30.62
CA GLY A 410 13.52 25.63 30.92
C GLY A 410 12.59 25.66 29.70
N LYS A 411 13.15 25.69 28.48
CA LYS A 411 12.45 25.62 27.20
C LYS A 411 13.04 24.50 26.36
N GLY A 412 12.18 23.77 25.67
CA GLY A 412 12.56 22.53 25.03
C GLY A 412 11.75 22.21 23.78
N LYS A 413 12.18 21.17 23.09
CA LYS A 413 11.45 20.60 21.96
C LYS A 413 11.65 19.09 21.95
N PHE A 414 10.57 18.35 22.12
CA PHE A 414 10.57 16.93 21.81
C PHE A 414 10.33 16.75 20.31
N SER A 415 11.18 16.00 19.62
CA SER A 415 10.92 15.51 18.26
C SER A 415 11.51 14.12 18.15
N ASN A 416 10.73 13.16 17.67
CA ASN A 416 11.30 11.88 17.29
C ASN A 416 12.43 12.03 16.26
N ARG A 417 13.36 11.06 16.25
CA ARG A 417 14.52 11.03 15.33
C ARG A 417 14.79 9.65 14.72
N PHE A 418 14.88 8.61 15.55
CA PHE A 418 15.16 7.23 15.14
C PHE A 418 14.04 6.25 15.54
N ASN A 419 12.87 6.79 15.87
CA ASN A 419 11.68 6.03 16.24
C ASN A 419 10.44 6.65 15.61
N VAL A 420 9.47 5.81 15.24
CA VAL A 420 8.13 6.26 14.84
C VAL A 420 7.09 5.69 15.79
N ALA A 421 5.98 6.41 15.95
CA ALA A 421 4.77 5.95 16.60
C ALA A 421 3.61 5.91 15.60
N GLY A 422 2.65 5.00 15.83
CA GLY A 422 1.38 4.94 15.12
C GLY A 422 0.23 5.30 16.04
N GLY A 423 -0.54 6.33 15.70
CA GLY A 423 -1.70 6.77 16.47
C GLY A 423 -2.18 8.18 16.11
N ARG A 424 -3.19 8.65 16.84
CA ARG A 424 -3.82 9.98 16.70
C ARG A 424 -3.79 10.75 18.00
N TRP A 425 -3.89 10.06 19.12
CA TRP A 425 -4.03 10.68 20.42
C TRP A 425 -2.73 10.57 21.22
N VAL A 426 -2.35 11.67 21.87
CA VAL A 426 -1.15 11.76 22.72
C VAL A 426 -1.55 12.23 24.10
N THR A 427 -1.31 11.40 25.12
CA THR A 427 -1.44 11.81 26.53
C THR A 427 -0.10 12.35 27.02
N VAL A 428 -0.11 13.56 27.59
CA VAL A 428 1.08 14.27 28.05
C VAL A 428 1.04 14.44 29.56
N TYR A 429 2.11 13.99 30.22
CA TYR A 429 2.29 14.05 31.67
C TYR A 429 3.42 15.02 32.04
N GLY A 430 3.33 15.62 33.23
CA GLY A 430 4.40 16.44 33.82
C GLY A 430 4.38 17.91 33.40
N LEU A 431 3.43 18.34 32.56
CA LEU A 431 3.26 19.75 32.21
C LEU A 431 2.75 20.55 33.41
N LYS A 432 3.35 21.72 33.63
CA LYS A 432 2.95 22.70 34.67
C LYS A 432 2.07 23.83 34.11
N TYR A 433 1.63 23.68 32.87
CA TYR A 433 0.83 24.63 32.12
C TYR A 433 -0.10 23.87 31.16
N GLU A 434 -1.14 24.54 30.69
CA GLU A 434 -2.01 24.01 29.65
C GLU A 434 -1.36 24.22 28.27
N PRO A 435 -1.10 23.14 27.51
CA PRO A 435 -0.50 23.25 26.19
C PRO A 435 -1.50 23.79 25.18
N LYS A 436 -1.01 24.52 24.17
CA LYS A 436 -1.80 25.00 23.05
C LYS A 436 -1.79 23.96 21.93
N ILE A 437 -2.84 23.96 21.11
CA ILE A 437 -2.91 23.14 19.90
C ILE A 437 -1.69 23.37 18.99
N ALA A 438 -1.20 24.61 18.89
CA ALA A 438 -0.03 24.95 18.08
C ALA A 438 1.30 24.36 18.60
N ASP A 439 1.35 23.92 19.86
CA ASP A 439 2.56 23.38 20.47
C ASP A 439 2.86 21.96 19.97
N ALA A 440 1.87 21.24 19.43
CA ALA A 440 1.97 19.82 19.07
C ALA A 440 1.64 19.55 17.59
N ARG A 441 2.43 18.68 16.96
CA ARG A 441 2.26 18.26 15.57
C ARG A 441 2.79 16.86 15.33
N GLY A 442 2.15 16.18 14.38
CA GLY A 442 2.61 14.91 13.84
C GLY A 442 3.27 15.09 12.47
N TYR A 443 4.13 14.15 12.10
CA TYR A 443 4.64 14.02 10.75
C TYR A 443 4.43 12.59 10.28
N VAL A 444 3.72 12.41 9.17
CA VAL A 444 3.70 11.13 8.46
C VAL A 444 5.11 10.86 7.96
N VAL A 445 5.72 9.76 8.39
CA VAL A 445 7.06 9.35 7.94
C VAL A 445 6.92 8.15 7.01
N THR A 446 7.33 8.32 5.77
CA THR A 446 7.34 7.28 4.74
C THR A 446 8.39 7.59 3.68
N ASN A 447 8.66 6.66 2.76
CA ASN A 447 9.55 6.87 1.61
C ASN A 447 9.05 8.03 0.74
N ASN A 448 9.95 8.91 0.28
CA ASN A 448 9.63 10.13 -0.47
C ASN A 448 9.17 9.86 -1.93
N ARG A 449 8.11 9.08 -2.08
CA ARG A 449 7.54 8.71 -3.37
C ARG A 449 6.44 9.69 -3.73
N LYS A 450 6.49 10.24 -4.93
CA LYS A 450 5.46 11.17 -5.40
C LYS A 450 4.13 10.43 -5.56
N GLN A 451 3.03 11.04 -5.12
CA GLN A 451 1.69 10.60 -5.52
C GLN A 451 1.48 10.97 -7.00
N ILE A 452 1.17 9.95 -7.82
CA ILE A 452 1.05 10.07 -9.28
C ILE A 452 -0.38 10.08 -9.78
N SER A 453 -1.37 9.99 -8.89
CA SER A 453 -2.77 9.97 -9.29
C SER A 453 -3.65 10.90 -8.45
N LYS A 454 -4.79 11.26 -9.03
CA LYS A 454 -5.85 12.04 -8.39
C LYS A 454 -7.20 11.52 -8.83
N PHE A 455 -8.16 11.54 -7.91
CA PHE A 455 -9.54 11.19 -8.17
C PHE A 455 -10.48 12.16 -7.45
N GLU A 456 -11.55 12.57 -8.12
CA GLU A 456 -12.66 13.33 -7.57
C GLU A 456 -13.95 12.94 -8.29
N SER A 457 -15.08 12.92 -7.58
CA SER A 457 -16.40 12.60 -8.15
C SER A 457 -17.51 13.41 -7.50
N SER A 458 -18.71 13.30 -8.04
CA SER A 458 -19.93 13.88 -7.46
C SER A 458 -20.34 13.25 -6.12
N SER A 459 -19.73 12.14 -5.71
CA SER A 459 -20.00 11.50 -4.41
C SER A 459 -18.93 11.86 -3.40
N ALA A 460 -19.31 12.66 -2.39
CA ALA A 460 -18.42 13.02 -1.29
C ALA A 460 -17.89 11.77 -0.55
N GLN A 461 -18.71 10.73 -0.41
CA GLN A 461 -18.31 9.47 0.21
C GLN A 461 -17.21 8.77 -0.59
N LEU A 462 -17.35 8.66 -1.92
CA LEU A 462 -16.30 8.04 -2.75
C LEU A 462 -14.98 8.82 -2.67
N ASN A 463 -15.04 10.15 -2.66
CA ASN A 463 -13.86 11.00 -2.52
C ASN A 463 -13.19 10.77 -1.16
N GLN A 464 -13.98 10.62 -0.09
CA GLN A 464 -13.46 10.32 1.24
C GLN A 464 -12.89 8.91 1.34
N ILE A 465 -13.52 7.90 0.74
CA ILE A 465 -12.98 6.52 0.70
C ILE A 465 -11.59 6.54 0.03
N TYR A 466 -11.46 7.19 -1.12
CA TYR A 466 -10.18 7.29 -1.82
C TYR A 466 -9.11 7.97 -0.94
N GLN A 467 -9.43 9.09 -0.30
CA GLN A 467 -8.48 9.81 0.55
C GLN A 467 -8.05 9.00 1.78
N VAL A 468 -8.99 8.33 2.46
CA VAL A 468 -8.69 7.48 3.61
C VAL A 468 -7.86 6.25 3.20
N ASN A 469 -8.08 5.72 1.99
CA ASN A 469 -7.26 4.64 1.44
C ASN A 469 -5.80 5.07 1.28
N LEU A 470 -5.56 6.23 0.66
CA LEU A 470 -4.21 6.78 0.49
C LEU A 470 -3.53 7.05 1.84
N ASN A 471 -4.26 7.63 2.80
CA ASN A 471 -3.73 7.85 4.15
C ASN A 471 -3.33 6.53 4.83
N THR A 472 -4.15 5.48 4.68
CA THR A 472 -3.86 4.14 5.22
C THR A 472 -2.59 3.57 4.60
N TYR A 473 -2.45 3.64 3.28
CA TYR A 473 -1.26 3.17 2.59
C TYR A 473 0.01 3.88 3.06
N LEU A 474 -0.04 5.21 3.22
CA LEU A 474 1.08 6.00 3.74
C LEU A 474 1.42 5.65 5.19
N ALA A 475 0.40 5.51 6.06
CA ALA A 475 0.60 5.14 7.48
C ALA A 475 1.18 3.73 7.65
N ASN A 476 1.05 2.87 6.65
CA ASN A 476 1.55 1.49 6.69
C ASN A 476 2.81 1.26 5.84
N THR A 477 3.30 2.26 5.11
CA THR A 477 4.54 2.14 4.34
C THR A 477 5.69 2.83 5.07
N MET A 478 6.65 2.04 5.56
CA MET A 478 7.81 2.54 6.31
C MET A 478 9.03 1.68 6.02
N ASP A 479 10.23 2.26 6.16
CA ASP A 479 11.50 1.56 5.97
C ASP A 479 11.60 0.76 4.64
N GLY A 480 11.01 1.28 3.54
CA GLY A 480 11.05 0.61 2.23
C GLY A 480 10.20 -0.67 2.13
N ILE A 481 9.34 -0.93 3.11
CA ILE A 481 8.40 -2.06 3.12
C ILE A 481 6.98 -1.59 3.48
N LEU A 482 5.99 -2.37 3.09
CA LEU A 482 4.63 -2.23 3.58
C LEU A 482 4.46 -3.15 4.80
N VAL A 483 3.93 -2.62 5.90
CA VAL A 483 3.63 -3.40 7.11
C VAL A 483 2.12 -3.54 7.33
N ASP A 484 1.71 -4.65 7.96
CA ASP A 484 0.33 -4.89 8.39
C ASP A 484 -0.23 -3.76 9.25
N CYS A 485 0.49 -3.41 10.31
CA CYS A 485 0.16 -2.35 11.24
C CYS A 485 1.44 -1.72 11.83
N PRO A 486 1.47 -0.40 12.02
CA PRO A 486 2.69 0.33 12.38
C PRO A 486 2.97 0.33 13.89
N HIS A 487 2.01 -0.09 14.72
CA HIS A 487 2.07 0.10 16.17
C HIS A 487 1.92 -1.20 16.98
N ARG A 488 1.61 -2.35 16.35
CA ARG A 488 1.51 -3.68 17.02
C ARG A 488 2.58 -4.66 16.53
N GLU A 489 2.74 -4.84 15.23
CA GLU A 489 3.62 -5.87 14.67
C GLU A 489 4.76 -5.32 13.80
N ARG A 490 4.47 -4.34 12.93
CA ARG A 490 5.39 -3.83 11.89
C ARG A 490 5.94 -4.94 11.00
N ARG A 491 5.08 -5.88 10.62
CA ARG A 491 5.48 -7.04 9.81
C ARG A 491 5.14 -6.82 8.34
N GLY A 492 6.12 -7.07 7.49
CA GLY A 492 5.97 -7.11 6.03
C GLY A 492 5.28 -8.39 5.58
N TRP A 493 4.00 -8.53 5.92
CA TRP A 493 3.17 -9.66 5.50
C TRP A 493 2.94 -9.59 3.98
N GLY A 494 3.29 -10.66 3.27
CA GLY A 494 3.28 -10.60 1.82
C GLY A 494 1.90 -10.44 1.18
N GLU A 495 0.83 -10.89 1.84
CA GLU A 495 -0.55 -10.74 1.36
C GLU A 495 -0.97 -9.27 1.31
N VAL A 496 -0.70 -8.49 2.37
CA VAL A 496 -1.03 -7.06 2.36
C VAL A 496 -0.21 -6.30 1.32
N THR A 497 1.02 -6.73 1.03
CA THR A 497 1.80 -6.14 -0.07
C THR A 497 1.17 -6.44 -1.42
N VAL A 498 0.72 -7.67 -1.66
CA VAL A 498 0.00 -8.00 -2.90
C VAL A 498 -1.25 -7.12 -3.03
N ALA A 499 -2.05 -7.00 -1.97
CA ALA A 499 -3.26 -6.19 -1.97
C ALA A 499 -2.99 -4.70 -2.26
N ALA A 500 -2.12 -4.08 -1.46
CA ALA A 500 -1.79 -2.66 -1.59
C ALA A 500 -0.93 -2.35 -2.82
N MET A 501 -0.24 -3.32 -3.42
CA MET A 501 0.45 -3.10 -4.68
C MET A 501 -0.55 -2.87 -5.83
N TYR A 502 -1.62 -3.66 -5.88
CA TYR A 502 -2.71 -3.46 -6.85
C TYR A 502 -3.56 -2.23 -6.52
N GLY A 503 -3.82 -2.01 -5.23
CA GLY A 503 -4.68 -0.95 -4.74
C GLY A 503 -4.01 0.43 -4.72
N ASP A 504 -2.75 0.53 -4.35
CA ASP A 504 -2.16 1.83 -4.01
C ASP A 504 -0.80 2.06 -4.63
N ALA A 505 0.16 1.16 -4.44
CA ALA A 505 1.54 1.41 -4.85
C ALA A 505 1.62 1.77 -6.34
N LEU A 506 1.26 0.85 -7.23
CA LEU A 506 1.36 1.05 -8.68
C LEU A 506 0.37 2.07 -9.26
N PRO A 507 -0.92 2.14 -8.84
CA PRO A 507 -1.85 3.11 -9.41
C PRO A 507 -1.74 4.51 -8.81
N ASN A 508 -1.21 4.68 -7.60
CA ASN A 508 -1.25 5.96 -6.88
C ASN A 508 0.11 6.56 -6.52
N PHE A 509 1.21 5.79 -6.49
CA PHE A 509 2.54 6.31 -6.12
C PHE A 509 3.64 5.87 -7.09
N GLU A 510 4.71 6.67 -7.19
CA GLU A 510 5.91 6.23 -7.90
C GLU A 510 6.43 4.92 -7.28
N SER A 511 6.61 3.90 -8.12
CA SER A 511 6.81 2.53 -7.64
C SER A 511 7.98 1.78 -8.27
N GLY A 512 8.63 2.29 -9.32
CA GLY A 512 9.72 1.56 -9.99
C GLY A 512 10.87 1.20 -9.05
N ALA A 513 11.54 2.21 -8.48
CA ALA A 513 12.65 2.00 -7.53
C ALA A 513 12.21 1.29 -6.23
N TYR A 514 10.97 1.56 -5.77
CA TYR A 514 10.39 0.89 -4.61
C TYR A 514 10.21 -0.62 -4.84
N MET A 515 9.63 -1.02 -5.98
CA MET A 515 9.42 -2.44 -6.30
C MET A 515 10.73 -3.16 -6.57
N ASP A 516 11.71 -2.51 -7.22
CA ASP A 516 13.05 -3.08 -7.42
C ASP A 516 13.71 -3.45 -6.07
N GLN A 517 13.70 -2.52 -5.10
CA GLN A 517 14.26 -2.76 -3.77
C GLN A 517 13.45 -3.79 -2.97
N TYR A 518 12.12 -3.68 -2.97
CA TYR A 518 11.24 -4.59 -2.23
C TYR A 518 11.39 -6.03 -2.74
N LEU A 519 11.37 -6.23 -4.06
CA LEU A 519 11.52 -7.55 -4.67
C LEU A 519 12.94 -8.11 -4.44
N GLN A 520 13.98 -7.27 -4.44
CA GLN A 520 15.33 -7.70 -4.02
C GLN A 520 15.32 -8.25 -2.58
N TYR A 521 14.65 -7.57 -1.66
CA TYR A 521 14.49 -8.07 -0.29
C TYR A 521 13.76 -9.43 -0.29
N THR A 522 12.67 -9.59 -1.06
CA THR A 522 11.98 -10.90 -1.12
C THR A 522 12.88 -12.03 -1.63
N ARG A 523 13.74 -11.78 -2.63
CA ARG A 523 14.74 -12.75 -3.12
C ARG A 523 15.82 -13.04 -2.10
N ASP A 524 16.22 -12.02 -1.34
CA ASP A 524 17.23 -12.17 -0.29
C ASP A 524 16.72 -12.98 0.90
N ALA A 525 15.43 -12.92 1.17
CA ALA A 525 14.78 -13.66 2.25
C ALA A 525 14.29 -15.07 1.85
N GLN A 526 14.24 -15.40 0.56
CA GLN A 526 13.81 -16.71 0.05
C GLN A 526 14.67 -17.84 0.64
N PHE A 527 14.03 -18.96 1.00
CA PHE A 527 14.74 -20.12 1.53
C PHE A 527 15.55 -20.84 0.45
N PRO A 528 16.64 -21.55 0.82
CA PRO A 528 17.45 -22.32 -0.12
C PRO A 528 16.66 -23.39 -0.91
N ASP A 529 15.59 -23.94 -0.32
CA ASP A 529 14.71 -24.94 -0.93
C ASP A 529 13.68 -24.34 -1.91
N GLY A 530 13.68 -23.01 -2.09
CA GLY A 530 12.80 -22.31 -3.02
C GLY A 530 11.56 -21.69 -2.39
N GLN A 531 11.26 -21.94 -1.12
CA GLN A 531 10.10 -21.34 -0.47
C GLN A 531 10.26 -19.82 -0.33
N THR A 532 9.26 -19.08 -0.81
CA THR A 532 9.11 -17.66 -0.50
C THR A 532 8.61 -17.50 0.94
N ARG A 533 9.00 -16.42 1.63
CA ARG A 533 8.51 -16.13 2.99
C ARG A 533 7.13 -15.48 2.98
N ALA A 534 6.32 -15.82 3.98
CA ALA A 534 5.04 -15.17 4.25
C ALA A 534 5.20 -13.79 4.92
N VAL A 535 6.28 -13.62 5.69
CA VAL A 535 6.65 -12.35 6.33
C VAL A 535 8.08 -12.01 5.93
N LEU A 536 8.27 -10.86 5.30
CA LEU A 536 9.56 -10.46 4.72
C LEU A 536 10.63 -10.20 5.78
N ASN A 537 10.23 -9.62 6.91
CA ASN A 537 11.10 -9.17 8.00
C ASN A 537 10.98 -10.04 9.28
N GLU A 538 10.55 -11.31 9.16
CA GLU A 538 10.43 -12.24 10.29
C GLU A 538 10.68 -13.72 9.87
N GLU A 539 10.65 -14.62 10.85
CA GLU A 539 10.35 -16.05 10.71
C GLU A 539 9.07 -16.30 9.88
N ASP A 540 9.11 -17.39 9.12
CA ASP A 540 8.10 -17.72 8.14
C ASP A 540 6.77 -18.23 8.73
N ARG A 541 5.72 -18.24 7.90
CA ARG A 541 4.39 -18.83 8.18
C ARG A 541 3.91 -19.63 6.97
N PRO A 542 3.16 -20.72 7.14
CA PRO A 542 2.80 -21.62 6.05
C PRO A 542 1.49 -21.19 5.35
N PHE A 543 1.38 -19.93 4.94
CA PHE A 543 0.16 -19.40 4.31
C PHE A 543 0.44 -18.99 2.86
N LEU A 544 -0.23 -19.63 1.90
CA LEU A 544 0.08 -19.50 0.48
C LEU A 544 -0.08 -18.08 -0.04
N MET A 545 -1.20 -17.41 0.27
CA MET A 545 -1.44 -16.02 -0.15
C MET A 545 -0.33 -15.06 0.29
N TRP A 546 0.20 -15.26 1.50
CA TRP A 546 1.29 -14.43 2.02
C TRP A 546 2.63 -14.67 1.31
N LYS A 547 2.77 -15.79 0.60
CA LYS A 547 3.98 -16.16 -0.14
C LYS A 547 3.89 -15.82 -1.63
N ALA A 548 2.79 -15.22 -2.10
CA ALA A 548 2.46 -15.09 -3.52
C ALA A 548 3.08 -13.88 -4.24
N ASN A 549 3.94 -13.07 -3.59
CA ASN A 549 4.53 -11.86 -4.20
C ASN A 549 5.25 -12.17 -5.52
N ASN A 550 6.00 -13.26 -5.59
CA ASN A 550 6.53 -13.77 -6.86
C ASN A 550 5.72 -15.02 -7.23
N PRO A 551 4.90 -15.02 -8.30
CA PRO A 551 4.96 -14.12 -9.45
C PRO A 551 4.00 -12.91 -9.47
N LEU A 552 3.05 -12.78 -8.54
CA LEU A 552 1.95 -11.80 -8.70
C LEU A 552 2.42 -10.34 -8.78
N THR A 553 3.23 -9.90 -7.82
CA THR A 553 3.78 -8.54 -7.74
C THR A 553 4.75 -8.26 -8.88
N VAL A 554 5.53 -9.27 -9.28
CA VAL A 554 6.50 -9.18 -10.38
C VAL A 554 5.76 -8.90 -11.70
N TRP A 555 4.72 -9.69 -12.01
CA TRP A 555 3.97 -9.51 -13.24
C TRP A 555 3.22 -8.18 -13.30
N GLU A 556 2.54 -7.77 -12.23
CA GLU A 556 1.82 -6.49 -12.24
C GLU A 556 2.77 -5.29 -12.37
N THR A 557 3.94 -5.34 -11.73
CA THR A 557 4.97 -4.30 -11.89
C THR A 557 5.39 -4.17 -13.35
N TYR A 558 5.62 -5.30 -14.04
CA TYR A 558 5.90 -5.30 -15.48
C TYR A 558 4.71 -4.82 -16.32
N ARG A 559 3.46 -5.21 -16.00
CA ARG A 559 2.27 -4.73 -16.72
C ARG A 559 2.18 -3.21 -16.72
N MET A 560 2.50 -2.57 -15.60
CA MET A 560 2.39 -1.12 -15.41
C MET A 560 3.62 -0.37 -15.93
N LEU A 561 4.84 -0.90 -15.78
CA LEU A 561 6.10 -0.20 -16.09
C LEU A 561 6.79 -0.64 -17.39
N GLY A 562 6.44 -1.82 -17.94
CA GLY A 562 7.02 -2.36 -19.17
C GLY A 562 8.48 -2.82 -19.04
N ASP A 563 8.97 -2.93 -17.82
CA ASP A 563 10.39 -3.09 -17.51
C ASP A 563 10.78 -4.55 -17.38
N LYS A 564 11.46 -5.10 -18.40
CA LYS A 564 11.85 -6.51 -18.41
C LYS A 564 12.84 -6.89 -17.32
N LYS A 565 13.62 -5.94 -16.79
CA LYS A 565 14.61 -6.23 -15.74
C LYS A 565 13.96 -6.77 -14.48
N VAL A 566 12.77 -6.28 -14.10
CA VAL A 566 12.05 -6.82 -12.93
C VAL A 566 11.68 -8.30 -13.13
N LEU A 567 11.41 -8.72 -14.35
CA LEU A 567 11.15 -10.12 -14.68
C LEU A 567 12.44 -10.94 -14.59
N GLU A 568 13.50 -10.46 -15.23
CA GLU A 568 14.82 -11.12 -15.29
C GLU A 568 15.40 -11.35 -13.89
N ASP A 569 15.41 -10.31 -13.05
CA ASP A 569 15.96 -10.37 -11.69
C ASP A 569 15.21 -11.35 -10.78
N ASN A 570 13.92 -11.58 -11.05
CA ASN A 570 13.06 -12.44 -10.23
C ASN A 570 12.80 -13.83 -10.81
N TYR A 571 13.26 -14.10 -12.05
CA TYR A 571 12.91 -15.32 -12.78
C TYR A 571 13.37 -16.61 -12.07
N VAL A 572 14.62 -16.67 -11.62
CA VAL A 572 15.16 -17.85 -10.94
C VAL A 572 14.46 -18.07 -9.59
N SER A 573 14.15 -16.99 -8.87
CA SER A 573 13.41 -17.07 -7.61
C SER A 573 11.99 -17.61 -7.84
N MET A 574 11.33 -17.17 -8.91
CA MET A 574 10.02 -17.65 -9.34
C MET A 574 10.06 -19.15 -9.66
N GLN A 575 11.01 -19.59 -10.49
CA GLN A 575 11.14 -21.00 -10.87
C GLN A 575 11.24 -21.90 -9.64
N LYS A 576 12.11 -21.56 -8.68
CA LYS A 576 12.26 -22.33 -7.42
C LYS A 576 10.96 -22.42 -6.64
N TRP A 577 10.24 -21.31 -6.52
CA TRP A 577 8.97 -21.27 -5.79
C TRP A 577 7.88 -22.10 -6.49
N MET A 578 7.76 -21.96 -7.81
CA MET A 578 6.78 -22.71 -8.59
C MET A 578 7.09 -24.22 -8.62
N THR A 579 8.36 -24.62 -8.65
CA THR A 579 8.78 -26.02 -8.48
C THR A 579 8.38 -26.56 -7.11
N TRP A 580 8.62 -25.79 -6.04
CA TRP A 580 8.22 -26.20 -4.70
C TRP A 580 6.70 -26.44 -4.60
N LEU A 581 5.88 -25.55 -5.16
CA LEU A 581 4.42 -25.73 -5.21
C LEU A 581 3.97 -26.92 -6.05
N TYR A 582 4.68 -27.19 -7.15
CA TYR A 582 4.47 -28.38 -7.97
C TYR A 582 4.70 -29.66 -7.15
N GLU A 583 5.78 -29.72 -6.39
CA GLU A 583 6.10 -30.86 -5.49
C GLU A 583 5.11 -31.01 -4.34
N HIS A 584 4.42 -29.93 -3.95
CA HIS A 584 3.37 -29.90 -2.93
C HIS A 584 1.95 -29.98 -3.52
N SER A 585 1.84 -30.51 -4.74
CA SER A 585 0.58 -30.86 -5.40
C SER A 585 0.39 -32.37 -5.44
N ASN A 586 -0.86 -32.84 -5.39
CA ASN A 586 -1.17 -34.26 -5.44
C ASN A 586 -1.82 -34.66 -6.78
N TYR A 587 -1.01 -35.18 -7.70
CA TYR A 587 -1.48 -35.70 -8.99
C TYR A 587 -2.41 -36.91 -8.86
N LYS A 588 -2.31 -37.69 -7.77
CA LYS A 588 -3.22 -38.82 -7.53
C LYS A 588 -4.65 -38.38 -7.25
N THR A 589 -4.84 -37.14 -6.78
CA THR A 589 -6.16 -36.53 -6.51
C THR A 589 -6.53 -35.47 -7.53
N GLY A 590 -6.04 -35.61 -8.77
CA GLY A 590 -6.38 -34.72 -9.89
C GLY A 590 -5.44 -33.52 -10.06
N GLY A 591 -4.45 -33.33 -9.18
CA GLY A 591 -3.42 -32.30 -9.34
C GLY A 591 -3.71 -30.97 -8.66
N ALA A 592 -4.61 -30.93 -7.66
CA ALA A 592 -4.73 -29.78 -6.75
C ALA A 592 -3.60 -29.76 -5.70
N LEU A 593 -3.51 -28.68 -4.91
CA LEU A 593 -2.58 -28.59 -3.78
C LEU A 593 -2.89 -29.66 -2.71
N ILE A 594 -1.86 -30.11 -2.01
CA ILE A 594 -2.03 -30.88 -0.78
C ILE A 594 -2.56 -29.92 0.30
N ILE A 595 -3.75 -30.21 0.82
CA ILE A 595 -4.42 -29.40 1.84
C ILE A 595 -4.12 -29.97 3.23
N GLY A 596 -3.62 -29.12 4.13
CA GLY A 596 -3.41 -29.48 5.53
C GLY A 596 -4.72 -29.74 6.29
N GLU A 597 -4.63 -30.13 7.56
CA GLU A 597 -5.83 -30.40 8.35
C GLU A 597 -6.62 -29.12 8.65
N GLN A 598 -7.95 -29.19 8.57
CA GLN A 598 -8.82 -28.06 8.88
C GLN A 598 -8.62 -27.58 10.32
N GLY A 599 -8.51 -26.26 10.50
CA GLY A 599 -8.23 -25.61 11.77
C GLY A 599 -6.76 -25.62 12.18
N LYS A 600 -5.91 -26.44 11.55
CA LYS A 600 -4.45 -26.39 11.74
C LYS A 600 -3.81 -25.36 10.84
N ARG A 601 -2.77 -24.70 11.34
CA ARG A 601 -2.00 -23.66 10.64
C ARG A 601 -0.91 -24.32 9.78
N GLU A 602 -1.33 -25.19 8.89
CA GLU A 602 -0.49 -25.91 7.91
C GLU A 602 -0.75 -25.33 6.53
N MET A 603 0.21 -25.51 5.61
CA MET A 603 0.07 -25.11 4.21
C MET A 603 -1.15 -25.81 3.56
N PRO A 604 -1.97 -25.13 2.72
CA PRO A 604 -1.83 -23.76 2.23
C PRO A 604 -2.45 -22.67 3.12
N GLY A 605 -3.21 -23.02 4.15
CA GLY A 605 -3.55 -22.11 5.26
C GLY A 605 -4.86 -21.34 5.12
N LEU A 606 -4.83 -20.04 5.42
CA LEU A 606 -6.00 -19.23 5.84
C LEU A 606 -7.01 -18.86 4.73
N GLY A 607 -6.59 -18.77 3.47
CA GLY A 607 -7.46 -18.23 2.41
C GLY A 607 -7.81 -16.75 2.63
N ASP A 608 -9.10 -16.42 2.56
CA ASP A 608 -9.59 -15.03 2.66
C ASP A 608 -9.75 -14.51 4.10
N TRP A 609 -8.67 -14.05 4.71
CA TRP A 609 -8.62 -13.61 6.12
C TRP A 609 -9.49 -12.38 6.42
N CYS A 610 -10.20 -12.33 7.56
CA CYS A 610 -11.07 -11.19 7.98
C CYS A 610 -12.35 -10.98 7.15
N THR A 611 -12.98 -12.02 6.61
CA THR A 611 -14.31 -11.81 5.99
C THR A 611 -15.34 -11.33 7.03
N PRO A 612 -16.36 -10.55 6.63
CA PRO A 612 -17.44 -10.15 7.53
C PRO A 612 -18.24 -11.32 8.09
N ARG A 613 -18.29 -12.45 7.36
CA ARG A 613 -18.93 -13.70 7.80
C ARG A 613 -18.06 -14.54 8.73
N GLY A 614 -16.80 -14.15 8.91
CA GLY A 614 -15.86 -14.80 9.81
C GLY A 614 -14.97 -15.81 9.08
N ASN A 615 -13.75 -15.38 8.76
CA ASN A 615 -12.65 -16.25 8.38
C ASN A 615 -11.40 -15.86 9.18
N PHE A 616 -11.06 -16.69 10.16
CA PHE A 616 -9.95 -16.46 11.09
C PHE A 616 -9.10 -17.73 11.26
N TRP A 617 -8.32 -17.81 12.35
CA TRP A 617 -7.34 -18.89 12.55
C TRP A 617 -7.92 -20.30 12.46
N THR A 618 -9.15 -20.50 12.94
CA THR A 618 -9.85 -21.80 12.95
C THR A 618 -10.38 -22.21 11.58
N SER A 619 -10.42 -21.29 10.62
CA SER A 619 -10.86 -21.53 9.24
C SER A 619 -9.72 -21.95 8.32
N SER A 620 -8.48 -22.01 8.84
CA SER A 620 -7.32 -22.52 8.10
C SER A 620 -7.64 -23.88 7.47
N ASN A 621 -7.38 -24.05 6.17
CA ASN A 621 -7.68 -25.26 5.41
C ASN A 621 -9.16 -25.71 5.43
N SER A 622 -10.13 -24.82 5.72
CA SER A 622 -11.54 -25.08 5.43
C SER A 622 -11.77 -25.28 3.92
N PRO A 623 -12.93 -25.81 3.50
CA PRO A 623 -13.27 -25.90 2.08
C PRO A 623 -13.12 -24.56 1.33
N ASP A 624 -13.57 -23.45 1.91
CA ASP A 624 -13.45 -22.10 1.32
C ASP A 624 -11.97 -21.68 1.22
N ALA A 625 -11.18 -21.92 2.28
CA ALA A 625 -9.74 -21.61 2.26
C ALA A 625 -8.98 -22.49 1.24
N ALA A 626 -9.35 -23.76 1.11
CA ALA A 626 -8.78 -24.67 0.13
C ALA A 626 -9.13 -24.25 -1.30
N HIS A 627 -10.36 -23.85 -1.57
CA HIS A 627 -10.80 -23.29 -2.86
C HIS A 627 -10.01 -22.02 -3.21
N PHE A 628 -9.97 -21.06 -2.28
CA PHE A 628 -9.22 -19.81 -2.44
C PHE A 628 -7.75 -20.06 -2.81
N ASN A 629 -7.07 -20.93 -2.04
CA ASN A 629 -5.65 -21.21 -2.26
C ASN A 629 -5.39 -21.97 -3.57
N ASN A 630 -6.31 -22.83 -4.00
CA ASN A 630 -6.19 -23.51 -5.30
C ASN A 630 -6.44 -22.54 -6.48
N CYS A 631 -7.38 -21.60 -6.36
CA CYS A 631 -7.57 -20.51 -7.33
C CYS A 631 -6.32 -19.61 -7.39
N LEU A 632 -5.72 -19.30 -6.23
CA LEU A 632 -4.47 -18.55 -6.15
C LEU A 632 -3.33 -19.26 -6.86
N TYR A 633 -3.20 -20.58 -6.72
CA TYR A 633 -2.15 -21.31 -7.42
C TYR A 633 -2.36 -21.32 -8.94
N ALA A 634 -3.60 -21.49 -9.42
CA ALA A 634 -3.91 -21.31 -10.84
C ALA A 634 -3.51 -19.90 -11.29
N PHE A 635 -3.84 -18.88 -10.52
CA PHE A 635 -3.47 -17.51 -10.85
C PHE A 635 -1.95 -17.31 -10.90
N MET A 636 -1.19 -17.84 -9.94
CA MET A 636 0.27 -17.77 -9.98
C MET A 636 0.87 -18.50 -11.19
N LEU A 637 0.33 -19.67 -11.58
CA LEU A 637 0.77 -20.39 -12.77
C LEU A 637 0.55 -19.59 -14.06
N GLU A 638 -0.59 -18.89 -14.17
CA GLU A 638 -0.87 -17.98 -15.29
C GLU A 638 0.15 -16.81 -15.33
N ASN A 639 0.43 -16.20 -14.18
CA ASN A 639 1.43 -15.12 -14.11
C ASN A 639 2.84 -15.65 -14.45
N ALA A 640 3.23 -16.83 -13.98
CA ALA A 640 4.51 -17.46 -14.32
C ALA A 640 4.62 -17.82 -15.81
N MET A 641 3.53 -18.27 -16.43
CA MET A 641 3.43 -18.47 -17.87
C MET A 641 3.67 -17.16 -18.61
N HIS A 642 2.94 -16.09 -18.29
CA HIS A 642 3.09 -14.79 -18.95
C HIS A 642 4.48 -14.17 -18.75
N ILE A 643 5.07 -14.29 -17.56
CA ILE A 643 6.46 -13.87 -17.31
C ILE A 643 7.43 -14.64 -18.23
N SER A 644 7.24 -15.95 -18.35
CA SER A 644 8.10 -16.79 -19.20
C SER A 644 7.94 -16.44 -20.68
N GLU A 645 6.72 -16.14 -21.15
CA GLU A 645 6.46 -15.64 -22.50
C GLU A 645 7.15 -14.29 -22.76
N ALA A 646 7.02 -13.32 -21.84
CA ALA A 646 7.64 -12.00 -21.96
C ALA A 646 9.18 -12.04 -22.03
N LEU A 647 9.79 -13.08 -21.43
CA LEU A 647 11.21 -13.37 -21.43
C LEU A 647 11.66 -14.36 -22.52
N ASN A 648 10.74 -14.77 -23.42
CA ASN A 648 11.00 -15.75 -24.48
C ASN A 648 11.51 -17.11 -23.96
N LYS A 649 11.00 -17.56 -22.81
CA LYS A 649 11.29 -18.87 -22.19
C LYS A 649 10.18 -19.87 -22.55
N THR A 650 10.14 -20.24 -23.83
CA THR A 650 9.01 -20.98 -24.43
C THR A 650 8.73 -22.33 -23.78
N GLU A 651 9.77 -23.08 -23.38
CA GLU A 651 9.61 -24.39 -22.71
C GLU A 651 8.94 -24.25 -21.34
N ASP A 652 9.42 -23.30 -20.53
CA ASP A 652 8.86 -23.00 -19.20
C ASP A 652 7.43 -22.45 -19.32
N ALA A 653 7.16 -21.58 -20.29
CA ALA A 653 5.81 -21.09 -20.58
C ALA A 653 4.85 -22.26 -20.89
N LEU A 654 5.27 -23.22 -21.73
CA LEU A 654 4.47 -24.40 -22.04
C LEU A 654 4.28 -25.30 -20.81
N ALA A 655 5.32 -25.49 -19.99
CA ALA A 655 5.24 -26.26 -18.75
C ALA A 655 4.23 -25.65 -17.76
N TYR A 656 4.31 -24.33 -17.54
CA TYR A 656 3.35 -23.62 -16.69
C TYR A 656 1.93 -23.65 -17.26
N LYS A 657 1.76 -23.49 -18.57
CA LYS A 657 0.45 -23.60 -19.25
C LYS A 657 -0.18 -24.98 -19.05
N ASN A 658 0.60 -26.05 -19.21
CA ASN A 658 0.12 -27.41 -19.00
C ASN A 658 -0.26 -27.67 -17.54
N ARG A 659 0.57 -27.19 -16.60
CA ARG A 659 0.29 -27.29 -15.16
C ARG A 659 -0.93 -26.47 -14.74
N LEU A 660 -1.11 -25.28 -15.31
CA LEU A 660 -2.26 -24.39 -15.12
C LEU A 660 -3.56 -25.10 -15.45
N LYS A 661 -3.63 -25.74 -16.63
CA LYS A 661 -4.80 -26.51 -17.05
C LYS A 661 -5.18 -27.59 -16.04
N VAL A 662 -4.20 -28.38 -15.59
CA VAL A 662 -4.40 -29.41 -14.56
C VAL A 662 -4.93 -28.78 -13.26
N GLN A 663 -4.37 -27.64 -12.83
CA GLN A 663 -4.80 -26.95 -11.61
C GLN A 663 -6.24 -26.45 -11.72
N GLN A 664 -6.60 -25.84 -12.85
CA GLN A 664 -7.94 -25.29 -13.09
C GLN A 664 -9.00 -26.41 -13.09
N GLU A 665 -8.75 -27.49 -13.84
CA GLU A 665 -9.66 -28.64 -13.91
C GLU A 665 -9.85 -29.32 -12.55
N ALA A 666 -8.76 -29.50 -11.79
CA ALA A 666 -8.82 -30.08 -10.45
C ALA A 666 -9.63 -29.19 -9.49
N THR A 667 -9.38 -27.89 -9.49
CA THR A 667 -10.06 -26.93 -8.61
C THR A 667 -11.54 -26.87 -8.91
N HIS A 668 -11.90 -26.78 -10.20
CA HIS A 668 -13.29 -26.73 -10.65
C HIS A 668 -14.05 -27.98 -10.20
N LYS A 669 -13.49 -29.16 -10.43
CA LYS A 669 -14.10 -30.44 -10.04
C LYS A 669 -14.33 -30.56 -8.53
N LEU A 670 -13.45 -30.00 -7.71
CA LEU A 670 -13.52 -30.12 -6.25
C LEU A 670 -14.56 -29.21 -5.60
N SER A 671 -14.89 -28.10 -6.24
CA SER A 671 -15.60 -26.99 -5.58
C SER A 671 -16.87 -26.54 -6.31
N TYR A 672 -17.02 -26.85 -7.60
CA TYR A 672 -18.16 -26.40 -8.41
C TYR A 672 -19.34 -27.36 -8.35
N ASN A 673 -20.54 -26.81 -8.21
CA ASN A 673 -21.78 -27.52 -8.41
C ASN A 673 -22.41 -27.13 -9.77
N PRO A 674 -22.45 -28.04 -10.76
CA PRO A 674 -22.99 -27.74 -12.09
C PRO A 674 -24.50 -27.55 -12.12
N GLU A 675 -25.25 -28.03 -11.12
CA GLU A 675 -26.71 -27.83 -11.06
C GLU A 675 -27.05 -26.39 -10.66
N THR A 676 -26.34 -25.85 -9.67
CA THR A 676 -26.59 -24.51 -9.13
C THR A 676 -25.76 -23.42 -9.78
N GLY A 677 -24.57 -23.75 -10.29
CA GLY A 677 -23.58 -22.79 -10.79
C GLY A 677 -22.76 -22.12 -9.69
N LYS A 678 -22.75 -22.70 -8.49
CA LYS A 678 -22.04 -22.17 -7.32
C LYS A 678 -20.74 -22.93 -7.10
N TYR A 679 -19.68 -22.20 -6.83
CA TYR A 679 -18.54 -22.72 -6.09
C TYR A 679 -18.91 -22.75 -4.61
N LEU A 680 -18.85 -23.92 -3.98
CA LEU A 680 -19.19 -24.13 -2.57
C LEU A 680 -20.57 -23.54 -2.21
N LYS A 681 -20.62 -22.56 -1.31
CA LYS A 681 -21.85 -21.88 -0.88
C LYS A 681 -22.29 -20.74 -1.81
N GLY A 682 -21.46 -20.39 -2.80
CA GLY A 682 -21.70 -19.27 -3.70
C GLY A 682 -21.37 -17.91 -3.09
N TYR A 683 -20.46 -17.87 -2.11
CA TYR A 683 -19.96 -16.60 -1.58
C TYR A 683 -19.25 -15.79 -2.65
N GLN A 684 -19.27 -14.47 -2.50
CA GLN A 684 -18.86 -13.58 -3.59
C GLN A 684 -17.39 -13.77 -3.97
N VAL A 685 -16.49 -13.93 -2.99
CA VAL A 685 -15.05 -14.11 -3.23
C VAL A 685 -14.75 -15.43 -3.94
N ASP A 686 -15.45 -16.51 -3.60
CA ASP A 686 -15.22 -17.84 -4.19
C ASP A 686 -15.60 -17.87 -5.66
N GLN A 687 -16.74 -17.24 -6.00
CA GLN A 687 -17.21 -17.09 -7.38
C GLN A 687 -16.27 -16.16 -8.18
N ALA A 688 -15.98 -14.97 -7.64
CA ALA A 688 -15.16 -13.97 -8.32
C ALA A 688 -13.74 -14.47 -8.57
N PHE A 689 -13.12 -15.16 -7.61
CA PHE A 689 -11.76 -15.63 -7.77
C PHE A 689 -11.66 -16.80 -8.75
N ALA A 690 -12.60 -17.74 -8.73
CA ALA A 690 -12.63 -18.82 -9.71
C ALA A 690 -12.85 -18.31 -11.15
N LEU A 691 -13.59 -17.21 -11.31
CA LEU A 691 -13.74 -16.51 -12.60
C LEU A 691 -12.45 -15.79 -13.01
N LEU A 692 -11.79 -15.11 -12.07
CA LEU A 692 -10.55 -14.38 -12.32
C LEU A 692 -9.37 -15.30 -12.67
N SER A 693 -9.21 -16.42 -11.98
CA SER A 693 -8.09 -17.36 -12.16
C SER A 693 -8.30 -18.37 -13.31
N GLY A 694 -9.38 -18.21 -14.08
CA GLY A 694 -9.75 -19.11 -15.18
C GLY A 694 -10.11 -20.54 -14.73
N VAL A 695 -10.38 -20.76 -13.44
CA VAL A 695 -10.86 -22.06 -12.93
C VAL A 695 -12.22 -22.39 -13.51
N THR A 696 -13.06 -21.37 -13.74
CA THR A 696 -14.37 -21.56 -14.37
C THR A 696 -14.21 -21.78 -15.88
N PRO A 697 -14.60 -22.95 -16.40
CA PRO A 697 -14.53 -23.20 -17.84
C PRO A 697 -15.52 -22.30 -18.57
N ALA A 698 -15.23 -22.02 -19.86
CA ALA A 698 -16.03 -21.10 -20.66
C ALA A 698 -17.52 -21.46 -20.73
N SER A 699 -17.86 -22.76 -20.69
CA SER A 699 -19.25 -23.25 -20.69
C SER A 699 -20.04 -22.91 -19.43
N GLU A 700 -19.37 -22.69 -18.30
CA GLU A 700 -19.98 -22.43 -16.99
C GLU A 700 -19.87 -20.97 -16.56
N LYS A 701 -19.10 -20.15 -17.32
CA LYS A 701 -18.78 -18.76 -16.96
C LYS A 701 -20.04 -17.91 -16.74
N GLU A 702 -21.00 -17.96 -17.66
CA GLU A 702 -22.24 -17.16 -17.55
C GLU A 702 -23.05 -17.55 -16.31
N LYS A 703 -23.09 -18.84 -15.98
CA LYS A 703 -23.83 -19.36 -14.82
C LYS A 703 -23.19 -18.92 -13.50
N ALA A 704 -21.87 -19.05 -13.39
CA ALA A 704 -21.11 -18.60 -12.21
C ALA A 704 -21.18 -17.07 -12.05
N GLU A 705 -21.09 -16.31 -13.15
CA GLU A 705 -21.29 -14.86 -13.14
C GLU A 705 -22.69 -14.49 -12.67
N ALA A 706 -23.73 -15.14 -13.19
CA ALA A 706 -25.10 -14.86 -12.79
C ALA A 706 -25.31 -15.07 -11.27
N GLN A 707 -24.72 -16.12 -10.70
CA GLN A 707 -24.74 -16.37 -9.26
C GLN A 707 -24.00 -15.29 -8.46
N LEU A 708 -22.82 -14.85 -8.92
CA LEU A 708 -22.09 -13.75 -8.28
C LEU A 708 -22.92 -12.45 -8.28
N VAL A 709 -23.53 -12.12 -9.42
CA VAL A 709 -24.36 -10.92 -9.56
C VAL A 709 -25.61 -11.01 -8.68
N ASN A 710 -26.26 -12.18 -8.65
CA ASN A 710 -27.40 -12.43 -7.78
C ASN A 710 -27.02 -12.25 -6.31
N ASN A 711 -25.84 -12.73 -5.90
CA ASN A 711 -25.38 -12.58 -4.53
C ASN A 711 -25.13 -11.11 -4.16
N VAL A 712 -24.44 -10.36 -5.02
CA VAL A 712 -24.12 -8.93 -4.79
C VAL A 712 -25.35 -8.04 -4.77
N LEU A 713 -26.43 -8.40 -5.48
CA LEU A 713 -27.64 -7.57 -5.56
C LEU A 713 -28.74 -8.01 -4.60
N TYR A 714 -28.85 -9.31 -4.30
CA TYR A 714 -30.02 -9.89 -3.65
C TYR A 714 -29.66 -10.75 -2.43
N ASP A 715 -28.86 -11.81 -2.59
CA ASP A 715 -28.67 -12.77 -1.49
C ASP A 715 -27.84 -12.19 -0.33
N PHE A 716 -26.83 -11.38 -0.64
CA PHE A 716 -26.01 -10.70 0.37
C PHE A 716 -25.39 -9.42 -0.21
N PRO A 717 -26.18 -8.33 -0.29
CA PRO A 717 -25.78 -7.12 -0.97
C PRO A 717 -24.83 -6.24 -0.15
N TYR A 718 -23.79 -6.85 0.43
CA TYR A 718 -22.73 -6.21 1.21
C TYR A 718 -21.37 -6.66 0.69
N TYR A 719 -20.31 -5.95 1.08
CA TYR A 719 -18.96 -6.47 0.88
C TYR A 719 -18.84 -7.82 1.60
N ASP A 720 -18.41 -8.86 0.89
CA ASP A 720 -18.24 -10.22 1.44
C ASP A 720 -16.81 -10.73 1.24
N THR A 721 -15.84 -9.85 1.48
CA THR A 721 -14.41 -10.12 1.28
C THR A 721 -13.60 -9.78 2.51
N GLY A 722 -12.61 -10.61 2.80
CA GLY A 722 -11.54 -10.33 3.74
C GLY A 722 -10.37 -9.57 3.11
N SER A 723 -9.28 -9.47 3.85
CA SER A 723 -8.01 -8.84 3.47
C SER A 723 -7.46 -9.40 2.15
N SER A 724 -7.28 -10.72 2.10
CA SER A 724 -6.65 -11.40 0.97
C SER A 724 -7.50 -11.30 -0.30
N GLY A 725 -8.81 -11.45 -0.15
CA GLY A 725 -9.77 -11.54 -1.24
C GLY A 725 -10.14 -10.18 -1.80
N GLN A 726 -10.12 -9.11 -1.01
CA GLN A 726 -10.63 -7.80 -1.42
C GLN A 726 -9.92 -7.24 -2.66
N ALA A 727 -8.59 -7.35 -2.75
CA ALA A 727 -7.84 -6.85 -3.91
C ALA A 727 -8.14 -7.66 -5.18
N LEU A 728 -8.24 -8.99 -5.05
CA LEU A 728 -8.54 -9.90 -6.17
C LEU A 728 -9.98 -9.74 -6.65
N TYR A 729 -10.91 -9.61 -5.71
CA TYR A 729 -12.31 -9.31 -5.95
C TYR A 729 -12.46 -8.00 -6.72
N THR A 730 -11.83 -6.93 -6.25
CA THR A 730 -11.83 -5.63 -6.92
C THR A 730 -11.23 -5.72 -8.33
N ARG A 731 -10.14 -6.49 -8.49
CA ARG A 731 -9.50 -6.70 -9.79
C ARG A 731 -10.41 -7.45 -10.76
N TYR A 732 -11.12 -8.49 -10.32
CA TYR A 732 -12.11 -9.17 -11.16
C TYR A 732 -13.13 -8.17 -11.72
N PHE A 733 -13.74 -7.36 -10.85
CA PHE A 733 -14.73 -6.37 -11.28
C PHE A 733 -14.18 -5.27 -12.17
N THR A 734 -12.90 -4.98 -12.07
CA THR A 734 -12.25 -3.92 -12.87
C THR A 734 -11.77 -4.44 -14.22
N GLU A 735 -11.15 -5.62 -14.27
CA GLU A 735 -10.38 -6.07 -15.44
C GLU A 735 -11.03 -7.24 -16.20
N SER A 736 -11.85 -8.07 -15.54
CA SER A 736 -12.36 -9.32 -16.15
C SER A 736 -13.90 -9.37 -16.25
N GLY A 737 -14.60 -9.03 -15.17
CA GLY A 737 -16.06 -8.97 -15.12
C GLY A 737 -16.63 -7.61 -15.53
N GLU A 738 -15.85 -6.53 -15.37
CA GLU A 738 -16.21 -5.16 -15.74
C GLU A 738 -17.60 -4.69 -15.24
N ARG A 739 -17.95 -5.07 -14.00
CA ARG A 739 -19.19 -4.66 -13.32
C ARG A 739 -18.96 -3.52 -12.32
N MET A 740 -18.52 -2.37 -12.84
CA MET A 740 -18.31 -1.18 -12.03
C MET A 740 -19.61 -0.71 -11.34
N ASP A 741 -20.77 -0.97 -11.96
CA ASP A 741 -22.09 -0.74 -11.38
C ASP A 741 -22.27 -1.46 -10.03
N LEU A 742 -21.83 -2.71 -9.93
CA LEU A 742 -21.96 -3.50 -8.71
C LEU A 742 -21.04 -3.03 -7.59
N ILE A 743 -19.76 -2.75 -7.89
CA ILE A 743 -18.84 -2.19 -6.89
C ILE A 743 -19.32 -0.83 -6.40
N TYR A 744 -19.88 0.00 -7.30
CA TYR A 744 -20.48 1.27 -6.91
C TYR A 744 -21.63 1.09 -5.90
N GLU A 745 -22.52 0.09 -6.09
CA GLU A 745 -23.59 -0.23 -5.14
C GLU A 745 -23.08 -0.64 -3.74
N LEU A 746 -21.90 -1.26 -3.68
CA LEU A 746 -21.24 -1.61 -2.42
C LEU A 746 -20.52 -0.41 -1.79
N LEU A 747 -19.88 0.45 -2.60
CA LEU A 747 -19.13 1.61 -2.12
C LEU A 747 -20.02 2.77 -1.66
N ARG A 748 -21.25 2.88 -2.16
CA ARG A 748 -22.22 3.89 -1.71
C ARG A 748 -22.88 3.52 -0.37
N ASP A 749 -22.75 2.27 0.08
CA ASP A 749 -23.31 1.84 1.35
C ASP A 749 -22.57 2.48 2.53
N LYS A 750 -23.32 2.75 3.59
CA LYS A 750 -22.87 3.36 4.85
C LYS A 750 -22.98 2.42 6.04
N HIS A 751 -23.59 1.24 5.85
CA HIS A 751 -23.88 0.31 6.92
C HIS A 751 -22.88 -0.84 6.95
N HIS A 752 -22.79 -1.52 8.10
CA HIS A 752 -21.88 -2.64 8.24
C HIS A 752 -22.32 -3.83 7.38
N PRO A 753 -21.41 -4.50 6.65
CA PRO A 753 -20.00 -4.18 6.42
C PRO A 753 -19.77 -3.32 5.14
N SER A 754 -19.18 -2.14 5.28
CA SER A 754 -18.82 -1.27 4.14
C SER A 754 -17.71 -0.28 4.49
N TYR A 755 -17.08 0.31 3.46
CA TYR A 755 -16.16 1.43 3.65
C TYR A 755 -16.87 2.68 4.18
N GLY A 756 -18.13 2.92 3.75
CA GLY A 756 -18.93 4.00 4.31
C GLY A 756 -19.19 3.82 5.80
N TYR A 757 -19.37 2.57 6.27
CA TYR A 757 -19.47 2.30 7.70
C TYR A 757 -18.21 2.74 8.47
N PHE A 758 -17.01 2.45 7.96
CA PHE A 758 -15.77 2.96 8.59
C PHE A 758 -15.77 4.49 8.70
N ILE A 759 -16.24 5.18 7.67
CA ILE A 759 -16.34 6.64 7.67
C ILE A 759 -17.36 7.12 8.72
N GLU A 760 -18.53 6.49 8.81
CA GLU A 760 -19.55 6.82 9.83
C GLU A 760 -19.05 6.52 11.26
N GLN A 761 -18.12 5.57 11.43
CA GLN A 761 -17.40 5.33 12.69
C GLN A 761 -16.24 6.31 12.94
N GLY A 762 -16.08 7.37 12.13
CA GLY A 762 -15.07 8.41 12.29
C GLY A 762 -13.63 7.96 11.97
N LYS A 763 -13.45 6.86 11.23
CA LYS A 763 -12.13 6.34 10.89
C LYS A 763 -11.46 7.22 9.83
N THR A 764 -10.19 7.55 10.05
CA THR A 764 -9.36 8.37 9.14
C THR A 764 -8.31 7.55 8.38
N VAL A 765 -8.20 6.26 8.72
CA VAL A 765 -7.44 5.18 8.08
C VAL A 765 -8.20 3.87 8.33
N TRP A 766 -7.88 2.78 7.62
CA TRP A 766 -8.62 1.52 7.75
C TRP A 766 -8.27 0.74 9.01
N PRO A 767 -9.26 0.16 9.72
CA PRO A 767 -9.04 -0.79 10.81
C PRO A 767 -8.75 -2.21 10.28
N GLU A 768 -8.34 -3.12 11.16
CA GLU A 768 -8.10 -4.54 10.79
C GLU A 768 -9.40 -5.33 10.50
N ARG A 769 -10.54 -4.89 11.05
CA ARG A 769 -11.81 -5.64 11.03
C ARG A 769 -12.96 -4.77 10.55
N TRP A 770 -13.89 -5.38 9.81
CA TRP A 770 -15.14 -4.75 9.37
C TRP A 770 -16.01 -4.20 10.51
N SER A 771 -15.91 -4.77 11.72
CA SER A 771 -16.58 -4.28 12.93
C SER A 771 -16.11 -2.88 13.36
N ALA A 772 -14.98 -2.38 12.81
CA ALA A 772 -14.35 -1.10 13.14
C ALA A 772 -13.82 -0.99 14.59
N VAL A 773 -13.71 -2.12 15.29
CA VAL A 773 -13.10 -2.23 16.63
C VAL A 773 -11.99 -3.26 16.62
N GLY A 774 -11.21 -3.31 17.70
CA GLY A 774 -10.18 -4.31 17.92
C GLY A 774 -8.77 -3.75 18.01
N ASN A 775 -7.79 -4.65 17.95
CA ASN A 775 -6.41 -4.37 18.36
C ASN A 775 -5.59 -3.44 17.45
N SER A 776 -6.02 -3.18 16.21
CA SER A 776 -5.38 -2.23 15.31
C SER A 776 -6.41 -1.39 14.56
N GLN A 777 -6.32 -0.08 14.71
CA GLN A 777 -7.10 0.94 13.99
C GLN A 777 -6.29 1.60 12.88
N ILE A 778 -5.12 1.03 12.52
CA ILE A 778 -4.27 1.42 11.40
C ILE A 778 -3.77 0.13 10.73
N HIS A 779 -4.49 -0.35 9.72
CA HIS A 779 -4.22 -1.65 9.10
C HIS A 779 -4.48 -1.66 7.60
N THR A 780 -3.67 -2.43 6.87
CA THR A 780 -3.71 -2.52 5.39
C THR A 780 -4.79 -3.43 4.80
N CYS A 781 -5.61 -4.12 5.61
CA CYS A 781 -6.48 -5.21 5.12
C CYS A 781 -7.40 -4.79 3.98
N TYR A 782 -7.86 -3.54 3.98
CA TYR A 782 -8.86 -3.05 3.04
C TYR A 782 -8.28 -2.02 2.05
N THR A 783 -6.97 -2.07 1.79
CA THR A 783 -6.28 -1.11 0.90
C THR A 783 -6.41 -1.43 -0.60
N GLY A 784 -6.77 -2.68 -0.96
CA GLY A 784 -6.86 -3.11 -2.35
C GLY A 784 -7.93 -2.38 -3.19
N ILE A 785 -8.81 -1.57 -2.59
CA ILE A 785 -9.79 -0.75 -3.30
C ILE A 785 -9.18 0.47 -4.01
N GLY A 786 -8.01 0.96 -3.59
CA GLY A 786 -7.47 2.24 -4.08
C GLY A 786 -7.34 2.33 -5.61
N GLY A 787 -7.03 1.20 -6.27
CA GLY A 787 -6.77 1.15 -7.70
C GLY A 787 -8.05 1.22 -8.52
N TYR A 788 -9.19 0.89 -7.90
CA TYR A 788 -10.51 0.93 -8.52
C TYR A 788 -10.92 2.34 -8.92
N PHE A 789 -10.52 3.37 -8.16
CA PHE A 789 -10.85 4.75 -8.51
C PHE A 789 -10.21 5.18 -9.84
N ILE A 790 -8.97 4.74 -10.09
CA ILE A 790 -8.21 5.05 -11.30
C ILE A 790 -8.61 4.12 -12.46
N LYS A 791 -8.59 2.81 -12.23
CA LYS A 791 -8.82 1.77 -13.23
C LYS A 791 -10.31 1.52 -13.50
N GLY A 792 -11.19 1.76 -12.53
CA GLY A 792 -12.64 1.56 -12.61
C GLY A 792 -13.37 2.79 -13.15
N PHE A 793 -13.51 3.85 -12.35
CA PHE A 793 -14.27 5.05 -12.74
C PHE A 793 -13.57 5.87 -13.85
N GLY A 794 -12.26 6.10 -13.71
CA GLY A 794 -11.44 6.74 -14.74
C GLY A 794 -11.11 5.82 -15.91
N GLY A 795 -11.15 4.50 -15.71
CA GLY A 795 -10.93 3.53 -16.77
C GLY A 795 -9.49 3.44 -17.28
N ILE A 796 -8.51 4.04 -16.60
CA ILE A 796 -7.11 4.08 -17.05
C ILE A 796 -6.43 2.76 -16.70
N ARG A 797 -6.10 1.94 -17.70
CA ARG A 797 -5.60 0.57 -17.50
C ARG A 797 -4.45 0.23 -18.44
N PRO A 798 -3.53 -0.69 -18.04
CA PRO A 798 -2.55 -1.23 -18.98
C PRO A 798 -3.25 -2.00 -20.11
N ASN A 799 -2.79 -1.82 -21.34
CA ASN A 799 -3.31 -2.59 -22.48
C ASN A 799 -2.70 -4.01 -22.46
N PRO A 800 -3.49 -5.09 -22.35
CA PRO A 800 -2.96 -6.45 -22.35
C PRO A 800 -2.24 -6.83 -23.65
N GLU A 801 -2.50 -6.13 -24.76
CA GLU A 801 -1.80 -6.34 -26.05
C GLU A 801 -0.42 -5.66 -26.08
N SER A 802 -0.17 -4.67 -25.21
CA SER A 802 1.07 -3.91 -25.15
C SER A 802 1.24 -3.25 -23.77
N LEU A 803 2.05 -3.91 -22.93
CA LEU A 803 2.24 -3.54 -21.53
C LEU A 803 3.18 -2.34 -21.34
N GLY A 804 3.16 -1.75 -20.15
CA GLY A 804 4.02 -0.62 -19.78
C GLY A 804 3.44 0.77 -20.03
N MET A 805 2.14 0.88 -20.29
CA MET A 805 1.41 2.16 -20.42
C MET A 805 1.82 3.05 -21.59
N GLN A 806 2.67 2.60 -22.53
CA GLN A 806 2.90 3.33 -23.79
C GLN A 806 1.67 3.23 -24.72
N ASN A 807 0.99 2.09 -24.67
CA ASN A 807 -0.33 1.89 -25.22
C ASN A 807 -1.24 1.51 -24.05
N MET A 808 -2.34 2.24 -23.88
CA MET A 808 -3.21 2.08 -22.72
C MET A 808 -4.66 1.87 -23.11
N ILE A 809 -5.45 1.38 -22.17
CA ILE A 809 -6.90 1.37 -22.26
C ILE A 809 -7.44 2.56 -21.47
N ILE A 810 -8.42 3.25 -22.05
CA ILE A 810 -9.23 4.25 -21.37
C ILE A 810 -10.70 3.81 -21.49
N LYS A 811 -11.25 3.26 -20.41
CA LYS A 811 -12.58 2.64 -20.38
C LYS A 811 -13.42 3.14 -19.19
N PRO A 812 -13.83 4.43 -19.20
CA PRO A 812 -14.56 5.05 -18.09
C PRO A 812 -15.97 4.48 -17.91
N ALA A 813 -16.46 4.48 -16.67
CA ALA A 813 -17.74 3.87 -16.30
C ALA A 813 -18.69 4.85 -15.57
N PRO A 814 -19.57 5.58 -16.29
CA PRO A 814 -20.54 6.52 -15.72
C PRO A 814 -21.76 5.80 -15.12
N VAL A 815 -21.53 5.02 -14.05
CA VAL A 815 -22.53 4.15 -13.40
C VAL A 815 -23.34 4.85 -12.30
N GLY A 816 -24.46 4.26 -11.92
CA GLY A 816 -25.29 4.72 -10.79
C GLY A 816 -25.75 6.18 -10.91
N ASP A 817 -25.84 6.86 -9.77
CA ASP A 817 -26.24 8.27 -9.68
C ASP A 817 -25.09 9.28 -9.88
N LEU A 818 -23.87 8.81 -10.20
CA LEU A 818 -22.73 9.70 -10.40
C LEU A 818 -22.96 10.64 -11.58
N THR A 819 -22.74 11.92 -11.35
CA THR A 819 -22.88 12.97 -12.38
C THR A 819 -21.54 13.42 -12.96
N TYR A 820 -20.44 13.19 -12.25
CA TYR A 820 -19.10 13.33 -12.80
C TYR A 820 -18.07 12.48 -12.06
N ALA A 821 -16.97 12.16 -12.75
CA ALA A 821 -15.71 11.76 -12.13
C ALA A 821 -14.52 12.30 -12.93
N ASN A 822 -13.52 12.78 -12.20
CA ASN A 822 -12.29 13.36 -12.72
C ASN A 822 -11.11 12.52 -12.23
N THR A 823 -10.30 12.03 -13.16
CA THR A 823 -9.16 11.16 -12.86
C THR A 823 -7.92 11.65 -13.58
N THR A 824 -6.80 11.70 -12.88
CA THR A 824 -5.47 11.91 -13.47
C THR A 824 -4.54 10.81 -13.01
N TYR A 825 -3.71 10.29 -13.92
CA TYR A 825 -2.65 9.33 -13.64
C TYR A 825 -1.38 9.74 -14.40
N GLU A 826 -0.27 9.92 -13.69
CA GLU A 826 1.03 10.25 -14.27
C GLU A 826 1.82 8.97 -14.55
N SER A 827 1.80 8.54 -15.81
CA SER A 827 2.61 7.41 -16.29
C SER A 827 4.08 7.81 -16.46
N MET A 828 4.95 6.85 -16.79
CA MET A 828 6.33 7.12 -17.20
C MET A 828 6.45 7.98 -18.47
N TYR A 829 5.36 8.15 -19.22
CA TYR A 829 5.29 8.97 -20.45
C TYR A 829 4.64 10.35 -20.22
N GLY A 830 4.00 10.58 -19.06
CA GLY A 830 3.30 11.82 -18.74
C GLY A 830 1.87 11.60 -18.24
N ASN A 831 1.12 12.69 -18.11
CA ASN A 831 -0.24 12.69 -17.55
C ASN A 831 -1.26 12.09 -18.51
N VAL A 832 -2.02 11.13 -18.01
CA VAL A 832 -3.26 10.63 -18.60
C VAL A 832 -4.41 11.24 -17.81
N VAL A 833 -5.28 11.99 -18.47
CA VAL A 833 -6.45 12.63 -17.84
C VAL A 833 -7.71 12.01 -18.42
N VAL A 834 -8.64 11.63 -17.56
CA VAL A 834 -9.98 11.15 -17.95
C VAL A 834 -11.00 11.81 -17.02
N ASN A 835 -11.71 12.79 -17.56
CA ASN A 835 -12.78 13.49 -16.86
C ASN A 835 -14.07 13.28 -17.63
N TRP A 836 -15.13 12.86 -16.94
CA TRP A 836 -16.43 12.71 -17.58
C TRP A 836 -17.54 13.37 -16.76
N THR A 837 -18.55 13.86 -17.47
CA THR A 837 -19.80 14.34 -16.87
C THR A 837 -20.98 13.65 -17.53
N LYS A 838 -22.01 13.32 -16.75
CA LYS A 838 -23.25 12.67 -17.19
C LYS A 838 -24.43 13.57 -16.83
N LYS A 839 -25.33 13.81 -17.79
CA LYS A 839 -26.60 14.52 -17.60
C LYS A 839 -27.72 13.77 -18.30
N ALA A 840 -28.64 13.20 -17.54
CA ALA A 840 -29.73 12.36 -18.06
C ALA A 840 -29.20 11.27 -19.01
N ASN A 841 -29.48 11.38 -20.31
CA ASN A 841 -29.04 10.46 -21.35
C ASN A 841 -27.81 10.94 -22.15
N THR A 842 -27.15 12.03 -21.75
CA THR A 842 -25.97 12.58 -22.44
C THR A 842 -24.72 12.51 -21.56
N ALA A 843 -23.55 12.46 -22.18
CA ALA A 843 -22.27 12.56 -21.46
C ALA A 843 -21.21 13.33 -22.25
N THR A 844 -20.23 13.87 -21.53
CA THR A 844 -19.00 14.44 -22.11
C THR A 844 -17.80 13.75 -21.51
N PHE A 845 -16.76 13.52 -22.33
CA PHE A 845 -15.49 12.93 -21.90
C PHE A 845 -14.35 13.81 -22.39
N HIS A 846 -13.57 14.33 -21.45
CA HIS A 846 -12.32 15.03 -21.70
C HIS A 846 -11.17 14.06 -21.41
N ILE A 847 -10.39 13.76 -22.46
CA ILE A 847 -9.33 12.75 -22.43
C ILE A 847 -8.03 13.39 -22.91
N GLU A 848 -6.98 13.28 -22.09
CA GLU A 848 -5.62 13.66 -22.45
C GLU A 848 -4.72 12.42 -22.52
N VAL A 849 -4.04 12.24 -23.65
CA VAL A 849 -3.13 11.12 -23.91
C VAL A 849 -1.70 11.69 -24.08
N PRO A 850 -0.71 11.26 -23.27
CA PRO A 850 0.65 11.79 -23.32
C PRO A 850 1.31 11.68 -24.70
N VAL A 851 2.24 12.59 -25.00
CA VAL A 851 3.08 12.50 -26.21
C VAL A 851 3.79 11.14 -26.26
N ASN A 852 3.92 10.58 -27.47
CA ASN A 852 4.56 9.28 -27.71
C ASN A 852 3.82 8.06 -27.13
N THR A 853 2.54 8.23 -26.81
CA THR A 853 1.63 7.15 -26.40
C THR A 853 0.39 7.10 -27.28
N THR A 854 -0.35 5.99 -27.19
CA THR A 854 -1.69 5.84 -27.78
C THR A 854 -2.66 5.24 -26.78
N ALA A 855 -3.96 5.39 -27.03
CA ALA A 855 -5.00 4.81 -26.20
C ALA A 855 -6.08 4.12 -27.03
N LYS A 856 -6.53 2.95 -26.55
CA LYS A 856 -7.79 2.32 -26.95
C LYS A 856 -8.88 2.84 -26.03
N VAL A 857 -9.70 3.75 -26.55
CA VAL A 857 -10.74 4.48 -25.81
C VAL A 857 -12.09 3.79 -26.02
N PHE A 858 -12.80 3.54 -24.92
CA PHE A 858 -14.12 2.93 -24.89
C PHE A 858 -15.11 3.96 -24.34
N LEU A 859 -16.02 4.43 -25.19
CA LEU A 859 -17.03 5.42 -24.81
C LEU A 859 -18.40 4.74 -24.69
N PRO A 860 -19.08 4.83 -23.53
CA PRO A 860 -20.45 4.36 -23.41
C PRO A 860 -21.36 5.11 -24.38
N ALA A 861 -22.05 4.43 -25.28
CA ALA A 861 -22.99 5.02 -26.22
C ALA A 861 -23.86 3.94 -26.86
N ILE A 862 -25.08 4.28 -27.31
CA ILE A 862 -25.94 3.32 -28.02
C ILE A 862 -25.36 2.87 -29.37
N SER A 863 -24.59 3.74 -30.03
CA SER A 863 -23.94 3.50 -31.31
C SER A 863 -22.88 4.57 -31.59
N LYS A 864 -22.12 4.45 -32.68
CA LYS A 864 -21.08 5.43 -33.04
C LYS A 864 -21.64 6.75 -33.59
N GLU A 865 -22.87 6.73 -34.13
CA GLU A 865 -23.52 7.87 -34.79
C GLU A 865 -23.87 9.00 -33.81
N VAL A 866 -23.91 8.70 -32.51
CA VAL A 866 -24.21 9.66 -31.44
C VAL A 866 -22.95 10.21 -30.75
N ILE A 867 -21.75 9.85 -31.22
CA ILE A 867 -20.48 10.30 -30.65
C ILE A 867 -19.83 11.36 -31.53
N LYS A 868 -19.63 12.53 -30.96
CA LYS A 868 -18.97 13.66 -31.60
C LYS A 868 -17.68 14.02 -30.90
N GLU A 869 -16.67 14.44 -31.65
CA GLU A 869 -15.46 15.10 -31.15
C GLU A 869 -15.44 16.50 -31.75
N SER A 870 -15.31 17.53 -30.91
CA SER A 870 -15.31 18.94 -31.37
C SER A 870 -16.49 19.31 -32.31
N GLY A 871 -17.66 18.67 -32.15
CA GLY A 871 -18.88 18.93 -32.90
C GLY A 871 -19.07 18.12 -34.19
N VAL A 872 -18.06 17.36 -34.65
CA VAL A 872 -18.14 16.45 -35.81
C VAL A 872 -18.19 15.00 -35.34
N LEU A 873 -18.67 14.06 -36.17
CA LEU A 873 -18.63 12.63 -35.84
C LEU A 873 -17.20 12.21 -35.50
N ALA A 874 -17.03 11.48 -34.40
CA ALA A 874 -15.70 11.14 -33.87
C ALA A 874 -14.83 10.38 -34.90
N GLU A 875 -15.43 9.48 -35.69
CA GLU A 875 -14.71 8.72 -36.72
C GLU A 875 -14.22 9.55 -37.91
N ASN A 876 -14.76 10.77 -38.10
CA ASN A 876 -14.35 11.69 -39.16
C ASN A 876 -13.25 12.67 -38.70
N THR A 877 -12.76 12.53 -37.46
CA THR A 877 -11.75 13.40 -36.88
C THR A 877 -10.36 12.80 -37.05
N GLU A 878 -9.38 13.61 -37.44
CA GLU A 878 -7.99 13.17 -37.53
C GLU A 878 -7.49 12.59 -36.19
N ASN A 879 -6.63 11.57 -36.28
CA ASN A 879 -6.05 10.86 -35.13
C ASN A 879 -7.05 10.03 -34.29
N ILE A 880 -8.25 9.82 -34.81
CA ILE A 880 -9.26 8.92 -34.24
C ILE A 880 -9.57 7.84 -35.28
N THR A 881 -9.57 6.58 -34.86
CA THR A 881 -9.94 5.46 -35.73
C THR A 881 -10.96 4.59 -35.03
N TYR A 882 -12.15 4.45 -35.63
CA TYR A 882 -13.18 3.55 -35.13
C TYR A 882 -12.72 2.09 -35.24
N VAL A 883 -12.89 1.34 -34.15
CA VAL A 883 -12.47 -0.07 -34.05
C VAL A 883 -13.67 -1.01 -34.03
N GLY A 884 -14.74 -0.66 -33.31
CA GLY A 884 -15.89 -1.53 -33.15
C GLY A 884 -16.76 -1.16 -31.96
N THR A 885 -17.63 -2.08 -31.55
CA THR A 885 -18.48 -1.97 -30.36
C THR A 885 -18.35 -3.20 -29.48
N GLU A 886 -18.55 -3.03 -28.18
CA GLU A 886 -18.53 -4.11 -27.20
C GLU A 886 -19.73 -3.96 -26.24
N LYS A 887 -20.54 -5.03 -26.11
CA LYS A 887 -21.61 -5.06 -25.10
C LYS A 887 -20.98 -5.15 -23.71
N ASN A 888 -21.48 -4.35 -22.78
CA ASN A 888 -21.01 -4.36 -21.40
C ASN A 888 -22.18 -4.32 -20.43
N LYS A 889 -22.16 -5.18 -19.40
CA LYS A 889 -23.28 -5.31 -18.46
C LYS A 889 -23.44 -4.09 -17.53
N ALA A 890 -22.39 -3.32 -17.28
CA ALA A 890 -22.45 -2.14 -16.39
C ALA A 890 -22.94 -0.87 -17.09
N VAL A 891 -22.53 -0.65 -18.34
CA VAL A 891 -22.84 0.57 -19.11
C VAL A 891 -23.64 0.34 -20.40
N GLY A 892 -24.03 -0.91 -20.66
CA GLY A 892 -24.85 -1.34 -21.80
C GLY A 892 -24.02 -1.64 -23.04
N ASN A 893 -23.35 -0.63 -23.58
CA ASN A 893 -22.54 -0.75 -24.79
C ASN A 893 -21.40 0.28 -24.80
N TYR A 894 -20.21 -0.16 -25.22
CA TYR A 894 -19.09 0.70 -25.54
C TYR A 894 -18.89 0.79 -27.05
N VAL A 895 -18.54 2.00 -27.51
CA VAL A 895 -18.00 2.26 -28.84
C VAL A 895 -16.50 2.48 -28.69
N ILE A 896 -15.71 1.82 -29.52
CA ILE A 896 -14.26 1.70 -29.36
C ILE A 896 -13.55 2.51 -30.43
N TYR A 897 -12.59 3.33 -30.01
CA TYR A 897 -11.70 4.09 -30.87
C TYR A 897 -10.25 3.87 -30.48
N ASN A 898 -9.35 3.82 -31.46
CA ASN A 898 -7.93 4.08 -31.23
C ASN A 898 -7.69 5.58 -31.39
N VAL A 899 -7.00 6.18 -30.43
CA VAL A 899 -6.56 7.58 -30.49
C VAL A 899 -5.06 7.68 -30.25
N THR A 900 -4.43 8.64 -30.91
CA THR A 900 -3.01 8.96 -30.65
C THR A 900 -2.87 9.94 -29.48
N SER A 901 -1.65 10.35 -29.16
CA SER A 901 -1.39 11.44 -28.21
C SER A 901 -2.18 12.72 -28.52
N GLY A 902 -2.49 13.51 -27.48
CA GLY A 902 -3.20 14.78 -27.59
C GLY A 902 -4.43 14.87 -26.68
N VAL A 903 -5.18 15.96 -26.85
CA VAL A 903 -6.38 16.27 -26.07
C VAL A 903 -7.64 16.05 -26.92
N TYR A 904 -8.62 15.34 -26.37
CA TYR A 904 -9.87 14.97 -27.03
C TYR A 904 -11.08 15.32 -26.16
N ASN A 905 -12.11 15.91 -26.77
CA ASN A 905 -13.36 16.26 -26.09
C ASN A 905 -14.53 15.56 -26.80
N PHE A 906 -14.89 14.39 -26.30
CA PHE A 906 -16.02 13.63 -26.82
C PHE A 906 -17.33 14.08 -26.18
N LYS A 907 -18.38 14.15 -27.00
CA LYS A 907 -19.76 14.31 -26.59
C LYS A 907 -20.55 13.09 -27.06
N VAL A 908 -21.24 12.46 -26.12
CA VAL A 908 -22.19 11.37 -26.38
C VAL A 908 -23.60 11.94 -26.23
N ASP A 909 -24.34 12.01 -27.33
CA ASP A 909 -25.71 12.54 -27.35
C ASP A 909 -26.73 11.52 -26.80
N GLU A 910 -26.39 10.23 -26.75
CA GLU A 910 -27.28 9.20 -26.20
C GLU A 910 -26.50 8.02 -25.57
N LEU A 911 -26.62 7.91 -24.24
CA LEU A 911 -26.09 6.81 -23.42
C LEU A 911 -27.03 5.60 -23.45
N PRO A 912 -26.52 4.37 -23.37
CA PRO A 912 -27.35 3.19 -23.19
C PRO A 912 -28.09 3.22 -21.86
N VAL A 913 -29.30 2.65 -21.84
CA VAL A 913 -30.03 2.37 -20.60
C VAL A 913 -29.63 0.98 -20.11
N THR A 914 -29.17 0.88 -18.86
CA THR A 914 -28.89 -0.39 -18.20
C THR A 914 -29.90 -0.67 -17.10
N GLN A 915 -30.14 -1.95 -16.85
CA GLN A 915 -30.97 -2.42 -15.74
C GLN A 915 -30.28 -3.58 -15.07
N PHE A 916 -30.41 -3.67 -13.75
CA PHE A 916 -30.01 -4.85 -13.02
C PHE A 916 -30.87 -6.06 -13.44
N PRO A 917 -30.29 -7.26 -13.53
CA PRO A 917 -31.05 -8.48 -13.83
C PRO A 917 -32.13 -8.73 -12.76
N GLU A 918 -33.12 -9.58 -13.04
CA GLU A 918 -34.00 -10.07 -11.98
C GLU A 918 -33.27 -11.11 -11.09
N PRO A 919 -33.73 -11.32 -9.85
CA PRO A 919 -33.23 -12.41 -9.01
C PRO A 919 -33.33 -13.76 -9.71
N LEU A 920 -32.34 -14.64 -9.51
CA LEU A 920 -32.33 -15.97 -10.14
C LEU A 920 -33.41 -16.91 -9.58
N GLN A 921 -33.88 -16.64 -8.37
CA GLN A 921 -34.94 -17.41 -7.71
C GLN A 921 -36.06 -16.46 -7.29
N ASN A 922 -37.30 -16.86 -7.56
CA ASN A 922 -38.46 -16.18 -7.01
C ASN A 922 -38.57 -16.54 -5.53
N THR A 923 -38.72 -15.52 -4.68
CA THR A 923 -38.99 -15.69 -3.24
C THR A 923 -40.34 -15.07 -2.93
N GLU A 924 -41.15 -15.76 -2.12
CA GLU A 924 -42.39 -15.17 -1.59
C GLU A 924 -42.09 -14.13 -0.51
N ASN A 925 -41.04 -14.36 0.28
CA ASN A 925 -40.56 -13.41 1.27
C ASN A 925 -39.67 -12.37 0.58
N LEU A 926 -40.25 -11.22 0.29
CA LEU A 926 -39.60 -10.08 -0.37
C LEU A 926 -38.48 -9.49 0.49
N ALA A 927 -38.45 -9.74 1.80
CA ALA A 927 -37.35 -9.29 2.66
C ALA A 927 -35.99 -9.85 2.22
N LYS A 928 -35.96 -11.06 1.66
CA LYS A 928 -34.73 -11.71 1.18
C LYS A 928 -34.11 -11.05 -0.06
N LEU A 929 -34.85 -10.17 -0.74
CA LEU A 929 -34.38 -9.47 -1.93
C LEU A 929 -33.75 -8.11 -1.63
N GLY A 930 -33.79 -7.68 -0.36
CA GLY A 930 -33.34 -6.36 0.05
C GLY A 930 -32.18 -6.41 1.04
N ARG A 931 -31.47 -5.30 1.09
CA ARG A 931 -30.43 -5.01 2.08
C ARG A 931 -31.09 -4.58 3.38
N MET A 932 -30.73 -5.22 4.49
CA MET A 932 -31.09 -4.79 5.84
C MET A 932 -30.05 -3.82 6.42
N ASN A 933 -30.53 -2.71 6.95
CA ASN A 933 -29.76 -1.64 7.57
C ASN A 933 -30.32 -1.37 8.96
N ALA A 934 -29.47 -0.91 9.88
CA ALA A 934 -29.89 -0.60 11.25
C ALA A 934 -29.34 0.75 11.72
N SER A 935 -30.03 1.37 12.68
CA SER A 935 -29.55 2.55 13.40
C SER A 935 -28.28 2.30 14.19
N SER A 936 -28.15 1.10 14.74
CA SER A 936 -27.00 0.66 15.52
C SER A 936 -26.92 -0.85 15.55
N MET A 937 -25.80 -1.38 16.06
CA MET A 937 -25.56 -2.81 16.15
C MET A 937 -24.69 -3.11 17.36
N PHE A 938 -25.12 -4.06 18.19
CA PHE A 938 -24.29 -4.56 19.27
C PHE A 938 -23.13 -5.40 18.73
N ILE A 939 -21.91 -5.10 19.18
CA ILE A 939 -20.71 -5.84 18.78
C ILE A 939 -20.35 -6.82 19.88
N GLN A 940 -20.56 -8.12 19.64
CA GLN A 940 -20.19 -9.15 20.62
C GLN A 940 -18.67 -9.30 20.78
N THR A 941 -17.93 -9.29 19.66
CA THR A 941 -16.46 -9.42 19.66
C THR A 941 -15.82 -8.57 18.57
N GLU A 942 -14.51 -8.31 18.67
CA GLU A 942 -13.79 -7.61 17.59
C GLU A 942 -13.83 -8.34 16.24
N LYS A 943 -13.97 -9.67 16.27
CA LYS A 943 -13.96 -10.52 15.07
C LYS A 943 -15.30 -10.53 14.37
N LEU A 944 -16.38 -10.65 15.14
CA LEU A 944 -17.74 -10.75 14.65
C LEU A 944 -18.68 -9.97 15.58
N PRO A 945 -19.50 -9.06 15.03
CA PRO A 945 -20.60 -8.45 15.76
C PRO A 945 -21.66 -9.46 16.21
N VAL A 946 -22.01 -10.45 15.37
CA VAL A 946 -23.00 -11.51 15.57
C VAL A 946 -24.46 -11.05 15.55
N PHE A 947 -24.72 -9.75 15.80
CA PHE A 947 -26.05 -9.16 15.84
C PHE A 947 -26.33 -8.18 14.69
N GLU A 948 -25.84 -8.52 13.50
CA GLU A 948 -25.94 -7.65 12.33
C GLU A 948 -27.36 -7.49 11.79
N ALA A 949 -27.62 -6.38 11.09
CA ALA A 949 -28.93 -6.13 10.48
C ALA A 949 -29.34 -7.21 9.47
N PHE A 950 -28.39 -7.75 8.69
CA PHE A 950 -28.64 -8.81 7.70
C PHE A 950 -29.03 -10.16 8.30
N ARG A 951 -29.05 -10.29 9.64
CA ARG A 951 -29.57 -11.48 10.33
C ARG A 951 -31.08 -11.55 10.35
N VAL A 952 -31.77 -10.43 10.14
CA VAL A 952 -33.23 -10.39 10.30
C VAL A 952 -34.01 -10.75 9.04
N ASN A 953 -33.32 -11.11 7.97
CA ASN A 953 -33.92 -11.58 6.72
C ASN A 953 -33.20 -12.81 6.16
N ASP A 954 -32.45 -13.54 7.00
CA ASP A 954 -31.73 -14.75 6.62
C ASP A 954 -32.54 -16.04 6.82
N GLU A 955 -33.74 -15.94 7.43
CA GLU A 955 -34.64 -17.03 7.77
C GLU A 955 -34.04 -18.05 8.76
N ASP A 956 -33.03 -17.63 9.54
CA ASP A 956 -32.47 -18.39 10.65
C ASP A 956 -32.92 -17.80 11.99
N GLU A 957 -33.92 -18.42 12.61
CA GLU A 957 -34.53 -17.98 13.88
C GLU A 957 -33.53 -17.98 15.07
N GLU A 958 -32.38 -18.63 14.93
CA GLU A 958 -31.30 -18.62 15.94
C GLU A 958 -30.44 -17.36 15.86
N THR A 959 -30.53 -16.60 14.77
CA THR A 959 -29.83 -15.34 14.60
C THR A 959 -30.76 -14.15 14.80
N ARG A 960 -30.20 -12.98 15.11
CA ARG A 960 -31.01 -11.78 15.39
C ARG A 960 -30.19 -10.51 15.28
N TRP A 961 -30.85 -9.40 15.00
CA TRP A 961 -30.29 -8.08 15.26
C TRP A 961 -30.49 -7.67 16.71
N LEU A 962 -29.55 -6.90 17.26
CA LEU A 962 -29.63 -6.29 18.59
C LEU A 962 -29.12 -4.85 18.52
N ALA A 963 -29.96 -3.91 18.93
CA ALA A 963 -29.59 -2.50 19.03
C ALA A 963 -28.61 -2.24 20.19
N THR A 964 -28.00 -1.05 20.18
CA THR A 964 -27.16 -0.56 21.29
C THR A 964 -27.92 0.32 22.28
N GLU A 965 -29.04 0.90 21.87
CA GLU A 965 -29.83 1.88 22.64
C GLU A 965 -31.31 1.48 22.67
N THR A 966 -32.10 2.06 23.58
CA THR A 966 -33.52 1.70 23.76
C THR A 966 -34.50 2.56 22.95
N LYS A 967 -34.07 3.70 22.43
CA LYS A 967 -34.92 4.70 21.77
C LYS A 967 -34.44 5.03 20.37
N ASN A 968 -35.37 5.45 19.53
CA ASN A 968 -35.10 5.92 18.16
C ASN A 968 -34.27 4.94 17.32
N GLN A 969 -34.49 3.64 17.52
CA GLN A 969 -33.80 2.60 16.77
C GLN A 969 -34.59 2.24 15.51
N TYR A 970 -33.93 1.70 14.49
CA TYR A 970 -34.62 1.20 13.31
C TYR A 970 -33.94 -0.01 12.70
N LEU A 971 -34.75 -0.82 12.02
CA LEU A 971 -34.34 -1.74 10.97
C LEU A 971 -35.01 -1.31 9.67
N GLU A 972 -34.20 -0.99 8.67
CA GLU A 972 -34.59 -0.54 7.35
C GLU A 972 -34.24 -1.62 6.33
N LEU A 973 -35.20 -1.96 5.48
CA LEU A 973 -35.01 -2.79 4.31
C LEU A 973 -35.00 -1.91 3.07
N GLU A 974 -33.98 -2.07 2.23
CA GLU A 974 -33.80 -1.36 0.97
C GLU A 974 -33.68 -2.35 -0.19
N TRP A 975 -34.50 -2.17 -1.22
CA TRP A 975 -34.49 -2.99 -2.43
C TRP A 975 -33.85 -2.26 -3.60
N VAL A 976 -33.11 -3.00 -4.41
CA VAL A 976 -32.54 -2.53 -5.69
C VAL A 976 -33.66 -2.11 -6.67
N LYS A 977 -34.81 -2.80 -6.63
CA LYS A 977 -36.00 -2.49 -7.42
C LYS A 977 -37.21 -2.30 -6.50
N PRO A 978 -38.13 -1.36 -6.79
CA PRO A 978 -39.35 -1.19 -6.01
C PRO A 978 -40.11 -2.50 -5.87
N GLN A 979 -40.54 -2.81 -4.65
CA GLN A 979 -41.35 -3.99 -4.35
C GLN A 979 -42.78 -3.57 -4.00
N THR A 980 -43.75 -4.39 -4.40
CA THR A 980 -45.15 -4.21 -4.00
C THR A 980 -45.50 -5.19 -2.91
N PHE A 981 -46.04 -4.71 -1.79
CA PHE A 981 -46.35 -5.55 -0.63
C PHE A 981 -47.50 -4.96 0.18
N ASN A 982 -48.17 -5.80 0.95
CA ASN A 982 -49.32 -5.45 1.78
C ASN A 982 -49.32 -6.16 3.15
N LYS A 983 -48.27 -6.94 3.44
CA LYS A 983 -48.12 -7.71 4.67
C LYS A 983 -46.68 -7.68 5.16
N ILE A 984 -46.50 -7.32 6.43
CA ILE A 984 -45.21 -7.39 7.15
C ILE A 984 -45.41 -8.25 8.40
N ILE A 985 -44.50 -9.19 8.64
CA ILE A 985 -44.41 -9.97 9.87
C ILE A 985 -43.09 -9.62 10.55
N ILE A 986 -43.14 -9.33 11.85
CA ILE A 986 -41.94 -9.06 12.65
C ILE A 986 -41.89 -10.06 13.80
N ASP A 987 -40.74 -10.69 13.98
CA ASP A 987 -40.48 -11.56 15.12
C ASP A 987 -39.52 -10.88 16.11
N GLU A 988 -40.08 -10.37 17.20
CA GLU A 988 -39.32 -9.71 18.24
C GLU A 988 -38.79 -10.71 19.28
N TYR A 989 -37.50 -10.61 19.61
CA TYR A 989 -36.89 -11.36 20.69
C TYR A 989 -37.17 -10.70 22.06
N GLU A 990 -37.72 -11.48 23.00
CA GLU A 990 -37.99 -11.09 24.40
C GLU A 990 -39.03 -9.95 24.64
N ASN A 991 -39.81 -9.53 23.64
CA ASN A 991 -40.96 -8.60 23.79
C ASN A 991 -40.63 -7.28 24.55
N ASN A 992 -39.54 -6.61 24.16
CA ASN A 992 -39.02 -5.39 24.78
C ASN A 992 -39.60 -4.08 24.21
N ILE A 993 -40.04 -4.04 22.96
CA ILE A 993 -40.55 -2.87 22.24
C ILE A 993 -41.86 -2.40 22.85
N THR A 994 -41.93 -1.10 23.17
CA THR A 994 -43.09 -0.46 23.81
C THR A 994 -43.79 0.57 22.93
N SER A 995 -43.14 1.03 21.86
CA SER A 995 -43.74 1.85 20.82
C SER A 995 -42.92 1.79 19.54
N TYR A 996 -43.58 1.58 18.41
CA TYR A 996 -42.94 1.59 17.10
C TYR A 996 -43.89 2.03 16.00
N LYS A 997 -43.28 2.37 14.85
CA LYS A 997 -43.97 2.65 13.60
C LYS A 997 -43.44 1.75 12.49
N LEU A 998 -44.33 1.27 11.63
CA LEU A 998 -43.94 0.79 10.32
C LEU A 998 -44.00 1.94 9.34
N GLN A 999 -42.95 2.09 8.53
CA GLN A 999 -42.85 3.19 7.59
C GLN A 999 -42.39 2.69 6.21
N TYR A 1000 -42.79 3.39 5.15
CA TYR A 1000 -42.29 3.18 3.80
C TYR A 1000 -41.74 4.49 3.23
N TRP A 1001 -40.82 4.36 2.27
CA TRP A 1001 -40.19 5.50 1.63
C TRP A 1001 -40.91 5.85 0.34
N GLU A 1002 -41.35 7.10 0.24
CA GLU A 1002 -42.04 7.64 -0.94
C GLU A 1002 -41.67 9.11 -1.11
N ASN A 1003 -41.33 9.51 -2.34
CA ASN A 1003 -41.04 10.92 -2.67
C ASN A 1003 -40.00 11.59 -1.76
N GLY A 1004 -38.97 10.84 -1.35
CA GLY A 1004 -37.87 11.33 -0.53
C GLY A 1004 -38.18 11.50 0.96
N LYS A 1005 -39.28 10.92 1.46
CA LYS A 1005 -39.68 10.99 2.87
C LYS A 1005 -40.23 9.67 3.38
N TRP A 1006 -40.10 9.45 4.70
CA TRP A 1006 -40.76 8.35 5.39
C TRP A 1006 -42.25 8.67 5.63
N LYS A 1007 -43.12 7.71 5.32
CA LYS A 1007 -44.56 7.76 5.59
C LYS A 1007 -44.96 6.64 6.56
N ASP A 1008 -45.81 6.94 7.52
CA ASP A 1008 -46.31 5.99 8.51
C ASP A 1008 -47.38 5.06 7.88
N LEU A 1009 -47.22 3.75 8.06
CA LEU A 1009 -48.19 2.71 7.70
C LEU A 1009 -49.00 2.25 8.92
N VAL A 1010 -48.29 1.96 10.00
CA VAL A 1010 -48.85 1.43 11.25
C VAL A 1010 -48.12 2.09 12.41
N SER A 1011 -48.85 2.36 13.49
CA SER A 1011 -48.29 2.70 14.81
C SER A 1011 -48.86 1.72 15.83
N ASP A 1012 -48.02 1.13 16.67
CA ASP A 1012 -48.42 0.13 17.67
C ASP A 1012 -47.52 0.24 18.92
N THR A 1013 -47.96 -0.36 20.03
CA THR A 1013 -47.31 -0.31 21.35
C THR A 1013 -46.70 -1.64 21.78
N THR A 1014 -47.03 -2.75 21.10
CA THR A 1014 -46.42 -4.07 21.38
C THR A 1014 -46.23 -4.85 20.09
N CYS A 1015 -44.98 -5.17 19.77
CA CYS A 1015 -44.62 -6.01 18.63
C CYS A 1015 -44.76 -7.49 19.05
N GLY A 1016 -43.79 -7.99 19.81
CA GLY A 1016 -43.71 -9.38 20.22
C GLY A 1016 -43.47 -10.37 19.09
N ALA A 1017 -43.51 -11.66 19.42
CA ALA A 1017 -43.19 -12.71 18.47
C ALA A 1017 -44.23 -12.83 17.34
N ASN A 1018 -43.75 -12.99 16.09
CA ASN A 1018 -44.55 -13.19 14.87
C ASN A 1018 -45.72 -12.20 14.67
N LYS A 1019 -45.54 -10.93 15.05
CA LYS A 1019 -46.54 -9.88 14.89
C LYS A 1019 -46.82 -9.61 13.41
N THR A 1020 -48.06 -9.84 12.98
CA THR A 1020 -48.49 -9.63 11.59
C THR A 1020 -49.21 -8.30 11.43
N HIS A 1021 -48.80 -7.54 10.41
CA HIS A 1021 -49.43 -6.29 9.97
C HIS A 1021 -49.93 -6.45 8.54
N LYS A 1022 -51.19 -6.06 8.29
CA LYS A 1022 -51.80 -6.00 6.96
C LYS A 1022 -52.30 -4.58 6.70
N PHE A 1023 -52.13 -4.11 5.47
CA PHE A 1023 -52.50 -2.76 5.02
C PHE A 1023 -52.75 -2.79 3.50
N ASP A 1024 -53.16 -1.67 2.90
CA ASP A 1024 -53.35 -1.59 1.45
C ASP A 1024 -52.02 -1.82 0.70
N ALA A 1025 -52.08 -2.43 -0.47
CA ALA A 1025 -50.87 -2.67 -1.26
C ALA A 1025 -50.18 -1.35 -1.61
N ILE A 1026 -48.90 -1.27 -1.27
CA ILE A 1026 -48.03 -0.15 -1.59
C ILE A 1026 -46.82 -0.62 -2.38
N THR A 1027 -46.24 0.27 -3.18
CA THR A 1027 -44.99 0.04 -3.89
C THR A 1027 -43.92 0.98 -3.34
N ALA A 1028 -42.81 0.43 -2.87
CA ALA A 1028 -41.73 1.21 -2.28
C ALA A 1028 -40.35 0.60 -2.57
N THR A 1029 -39.31 1.43 -2.53
CA THR A 1029 -37.90 0.98 -2.56
C THR A 1029 -37.33 0.76 -1.18
N LYS A 1030 -37.97 1.28 -0.13
CA LYS A 1030 -37.58 1.05 1.26
C LYS A 1030 -38.78 0.93 2.17
N CYS A 1031 -38.65 0.12 3.21
CA CYS A 1031 -39.54 0.13 4.35
C CYS A 1031 -38.73 -0.06 5.64
N ARG A 1032 -39.27 0.35 6.79
CA ARG A 1032 -38.60 0.16 8.07
C ARG A 1032 -39.56 -0.05 9.21
N ILE A 1033 -39.07 -0.72 10.26
CA ILE A 1033 -39.58 -0.55 11.61
C ILE A 1033 -38.78 0.56 12.29
N TYR A 1034 -39.47 1.59 12.76
CA TYR A 1034 -38.91 2.66 13.57
C TYR A 1034 -39.37 2.50 15.03
N ILE A 1035 -38.46 2.03 15.88
CA ILE A 1035 -38.67 1.75 17.29
C ILE A 1035 -38.48 3.06 18.06
N ILE A 1036 -39.58 3.60 18.56
CA ILE A 1036 -39.58 4.86 19.29
C ILE A 1036 -39.04 4.65 20.70
N ASP A 1037 -39.52 3.60 21.38
CA ASP A 1037 -39.14 3.28 22.76
C ASP A 1037 -39.25 1.78 23.08
N ALA A 1038 -38.38 1.30 23.96
CA ALA A 1038 -38.32 -0.08 24.41
C ALA A 1038 -37.83 -0.19 25.87
N LYS A 1039 -38.22 -1.25 26.58
CA LYS A 1039 -37.81 -1.52 27.97
C LYS A 1039 -36.31 -1.83 28.10
N LYS A 1040 -35.75 -2.43 27.05
CA LYS A 1040 -34.34 -2.79 26.87
C LYS A 1040 -33.98 -2.57 25.41
N ALA A 1041 -32.70 -2.67 25.06
CA ALA A 1041 -32.25 -2.60 23.67
C ALA A 1041 -33.06 -3.61 22.83
N PRO A 1042 -33.84 -3.15 21.83
CA PRO A 1042 -34.70 -4.03 21.07
C PRO A 1042 -33.89 -5.03 20.26
N SER A 1043 -34.48 -6.20 20.08
CA SER A 1043 -33.90 -7.26 19.26
C SER A 1043 -34.97 -7.90 18.42
N ILE A 1044 -34.67 -8.09 17.15
CA ILE A 1044 -35.58 -8.67 16.16
C ILE A 1044 -34.85 -9.86 15.55
N SER A 1045 -35.49 -11.02 15.61
CA SER A 1045 -34.98 -12.25 14.99
C SER A 1045 -35.25 -12.23 13.50
N GLU A 1046 -36.45 -11.83 13.07
CA GLU A 1046 -36.83 -11.96 11.66
C GLU A 1046 -37.86 -10.89 11.23
N ILE A 1047 -37.77 -10.44 9.98
CA ILE A 1047 -38.73 -9.58 9.30
C ILE A 1047 -39.09 -10.22 7.96
N LYS A 1048 -40.37 -10.58 7.80
CA LYS A 1048 -40.88 -11.20 6.56
C LYS A 1048 -41.86 -10.26 5.87
N ILE A 1049 -41.71 -10.09 4.56
CA ILE A 1049 -42.55 -9.17 3.76
C ILE A 1049 -43.17 -9.92 2.61
N TYR A 1050 -44.48 -9.77 2.43
CA TYR A 1050 -45.25 -10.50 1.42
C TYR A 1050 -46.20 -9.59 0.66
N GLN A 1051 -46.47 -9.98 -0.59
CA GLN A 1051 -47.65 -9.58 -1.33
C GLN A 1051 -48.70 -10.70 -1.19
N SER A 1052 -49.69 -10.48 -0.32
CA SER A 1052 -50.83 -11.39 -0.16
C SER A 1052 -51.86 -11.10 -1.23
N ASN A 1053 -52.41 -12.15 -1.85
CA ASN A 1053 -53.55 -12.05 -2.77
C ASN A 1053 -54.84 -11.60 -2.07
#